data_AF-A0A378LPQ7-F1
#
_entry.id   AF-A0A378LPQ7-F1
#
_cell.length_a   1.000
_cell.length_b   1.000
_cell.length_c   1.000
_cell.angle_alpha   90.00
_cell.angle_beta   90.00
_cell.angle_gamma   90.00
#
_symmetry.space_group_name_H-M   'P 1'
#
loop_
_entity.id
_entity.type
_entity.pdbx_description
1 polymer ?
#
loop_
_entity_poly.entity_id
_entity_poly.type
_entity_poly.pdbx_seq_one_letter_code
_entity_poly.pdbx_strand_id
1 'polypeptide(L)'
;MYSTLNANPSDSYDLIIVGAGPVGLAAAYEAAKNNKKILIIEKRSESTAAIRPQVVVLEPARKTQLMNMIGQGEHLDESDISFLDSLSTSAEIKLATVQRFILNRIKNQGKSGAIAPVEVLYETTLPQGKDKLDFKNGMATISTNGVEKSVRFGHLVGADGASSSTLELVNATLKDSEKIARKTPKDMQHLEGTYHLGAYVKISLKNGQEIQLPEKEFVSSFLENKHDEGLTENQLYFLRFDKRSHEKSKKLFVKLGFIGEIPKHLFDEIQTLNNEISRLNAGIKKLQEEEQNGSFHQASLAHLKEQITAKKEQRQNIAIAYVRRSAADYLGFKESDLEVTITSSKKRPEKNSLKVLTFQGGSKQADKAVVQANGHGFYLIGDAYFTPNYPVGHGLNNGLEAAKLLGDVPKATPGTNPDLSSHASKYNTLSANNARFSRLIMQGIRWFRKLGIGRDIVADLLEHAVEKREKGDKVDLKESLSHTVLANVRRKADSIEQFLKKKFDEPSISKLLRKGHLSYDIGFISEDCPELTGKSAQEKLEFLQKLSEQNNGIPIFIKSSESGNSPARYSLYRFNRNTRESQLVDFADESLIIKFNHILNKNGIEFKDELNVISNEKVTGELIDAVLSKTDLTDPTMPLNFLPADEEIEKRIQEWEAFLENNPSIVKQYRVEISEQLNLLAEVINKYPGEEVKKLFNNFHKNFKDRVAVHDNALIALAKKGPNKWDASGRAPLYHALQYGDLSTITAILQAGANPNKACKYDFETIFTRRVFEKPEIARVLLAHGANPFNEATTSYFMVSFLGNRDSSYFSPKFGIECLLALADPNSKIQRSAVTKIAESQILELKKFLEDNSIYEQYLDRPYIEIAAKRISELTKIPLPESKEDQINLINKFVDQSLDNMLKAKKSFFNVSSSGFFHTSKKSPKEEHAPEVSQEIQSKM
;
A
#
# COMPACT_ATOMS: atom_id res chain seq x y z
N MET A 1 22.91 -5.85 14.50
CA MET A 1 24.28 -6.01 13.97
C MET A 1 24.55 -4.79 13.11
N TYR A 2 24.89 -3.66 13.73
CA TYR A 2 25.36 -2.46 13.04
C TYR A 2 26.71 -2.17 13.69
N SER A 3 27.78 -2.61 13.05
CA SER A 3 29.11 -2.72 13.65
C SER A 3 29.89 -1.41 13.51
N THR A 4 30.65 -1.09 14.55
CA THR A 4 31.92 -0.37 14.45
C THR A 4 32.74 -0.92 13.27
N LEU A 5 33.12 -0.03 12.34
CA LEU A 5 34.11 -0.21 11.25
C LEU A 5 34.51 -1.66 10.93
N ASN A 6 33.65 -2.40 10.21
CA ASN A 6 33.96 -3.73 9.67
C ASN A 6 34.12 -3.75 8.15
N ALA A 7 33.93 -2.64 7.43
CA ALA A 7 34.28 -2.58 6.01
C ALA A 7 35.79 -2.85 5.89
N ASN A 8 36.23 -3.96 5.28
CA ASN A 8 37.65 -4.29 5.14
C ASN A 8 38.26 -3.40 4.04
N PRO A 9 39.52 -2.92 4.11
CA PRO A 9 40.09 -2.07 3.05
C PRO A 9 40.20 -2.78 1.69
N SER A 10 40.05 -4.11 1.68
CA SER A 10 40.01 -4.96 0.50
C SER A 10 38.60 -5.16 -0.10
N ASP A 11 37.54 -4.66 0.56
CA ASP A 11 36.17 -4.85 0.09
C ASP A 11 35.88 -3.95 -1.12
N SER A 12 35.57 -4.58 -2.26
CA SER A 12 35.02 -3.92 -3.43
C SER A 12 33.49 -3.97 -3.36
N TYR A 13 32.85 -2.81 -3.48
CA TYR A 13 31.39 -2.70 -3.55
C TYR A 13 30.96 -2.43 -4.99
N ASP A 14 29.84 -2.98 -5.42
CA ASP A 14 29.29 -2.65 -6.74
C ASP A 14 28.74 -1.21 -6.73
N LEU A 15 28.06 -0.82 -5.65
CA LEU A 15 27.57 0.54 -5.44
C LEU A 15 27.92 1.06 -4.04
N ILE A 16 28.38 2.32 -3.99
CA ILE A 16 28.37 3.13 -2.78
C ILE A 16 27.24 4.16 -2.90
N ILE A 17 26.35 4.20 -1.90
CA ILE A 17 25.20 5.11 -1.83
C ILE A 17 25.39 6.08 -0.67
N VAL A 18 25.49 7.37 -0.97
CA VAL A 18 25.65 8.41 0.05
C VAL A 18 24.27 8.96 0.43
N GLY A 19 23.75 8.53 1.58
CA GLY A 19 22.46 8.93 2.15
C GLY A 19 21.50 7.77 2.35
N ALA A 20 21.04 7.56 3.59
CA ALA A 20 20.07 6.51 3.96
C ALA A 20 18.63 7.06 4.06
N GLY A 21 18.28 8.03 3.21
CA GLY A 21 16.88 8.43 3.01
C GLY A 21 16.10 7.32 2.29
N PRO A 22 14.76 7.41 2.23
CA PRO A 22 13.94 6.36 1.59
C PRO A 22 14.34 6.03 0.15
N VAL A 23 14.75 7.03 -0.63
CA VAL A 23 15.22 6.85 -2.02
C VAL A 23 16.57 6.13 -2.07
N GLY A 24 17.52 6.51 -1.21
CA GLY A 24 18.82 5.82 -1.11
C GLY A 24 18.68 4.37 -0.66
N LEU A 25 17.78 4.12 0.30
CA LEU A 25 17.43 2.75 0.73
C LEU A 25 16.73 1.97 -0.38
N ALA A 26 15.81 2.58 -1.13
CA ALA A 26 15.17 1.92 -2.27
C ALA A 26 16.19 1.55 -3.35
N ALA A 27 17.13 2.45 -3.67
CA ALA A 27 18.23 2.17 -4.59
C ALA A 27 19.10 1.01 -4.11
N ALA A 28 19.42 0.97 -2.81
CA ALA A 28 20.14 -0.15 -2.21
C ALA A 28 19.38 -1.47 -2.35
N TYR A 29 18.08 -1.47 -2.03
CA TYR A 29 17.22 -2.64 -2.13
C TYR A 29 17.13 -3.19 -3.56
N GLU A 30 16.82 -2.33 -4.54
CA GLU A 30 16.68 -2.74 -5.94
C GLU A 30 18.01 -3.24 -6.52
N ALA A 31 19.14 -2.64 -6.15
CA ALA A 31 20.47 -3.11 -6.55
C ALA A 31 20.83 -4.45 -5.88
N ALA A 32 20.55 -4.61 -4.58
CA ALA A 32 20.81 -5.85 -3.84
C ALA A 32 19.98 -7.03 -4.34
N LYS A 33 18.73 -6.78 -4.77
CA LYS A 33 17.88 -7.77 -5.44
C LYS A 33 18.50 -8.31 -6.72
N ASN A 34 19.27 -7.49 -7.41
CA ASN A 34 20.05 -7.86 -8.61
C ASN A 34 21.47 -8.34 -8.26
N ASN A 35 21.64 -8.94 -7.08
CA ASN A 35 22.86 -9.56 -6.57
C ASN A 35 24.11 -8.65 -6.55
N LYS A 36 23.92 -7.37 -6.24
CA LYS A 36 25.01 -6.38 -6.11
C LYS A 36 25.37 -6.14 -4.65
N LYS A 37 26.65 -6.05 -4.33
CA LYS A 37 27.17 -5.72 -2.99
C LYS A 37 27.12 -4.21 -2.76
N ILE A 38 26.40 -3.76 -1.73
CA ILE A 38 26.08 -2.34 -1.52
C ILE A 38 26.67 -1.83 -0.21
N LEU A 39 27.24 -0.63 -0.24
CA LEU A 39 27.59 0.15 0.95
C LEU A 39 26.76 1.45 0.98
N ILE A 40 26.04 1.67 2.08
CA ILE A 40 25.34 2.93 2.35
C ILE A 40 26.14 3.73 3.38
N ILE A 41 26.40 5.00 3.06
CA ILE A 41 27.05 5.96 3.96
C ILE A 41 25.99 6.96 4.45
N GLU A 42 25.79 7.08 5.75
CA GLU A 42 24.86 8.03 6.36
C GLU A 42 25.57 8.87 7.42
N LYS A 43 25.56 10.19 7.22
CA LYS A 43 26.21 11.14 8.13
C LYS A 43 25.52 11.25 9.49
N ARG A 44 24.22 10.91 9.56
CA ARG A 44 23.43 10.95 10.79
C ARG A 44 23.67 9.68 11.61
N SER A 45 23.47 9.78 12.92
CA SER A 45 23.38 8.60 13.77
C SER A 45 22.13 7.77 13.44
N GLU A 46 22.12 6.49 13.78
CA GLU A 46 20.96 5.62 13.56
C GLU A 46 19.68 6.20 14.20
N SER A 47 19.80 6.73 15.42
CA SER A 47 18.68 7.31 16.18
C SER A 47 18.10 8.56 15.52
N THR A 48 18.94 9.39 14.90
CA THR A 48 18.51 10.64 14.24
C THR A 48 18.16 10.43 12.76
N ALA A 49 18.73 9.42 12.11
CA ALA A 49 18.45 9.08 10.72
C ALA A 49 16.98 8.72 10.49
N ALA A 50 16.36 8.05 11.47
CA ALA A 50 14.96 7.64 11.47
C ALA A 50 13.97 8.78 11.79
N ILE A 51 14.45 9.97 12.14
CA ILE A 51 13.61 11.11 12.52
C ILE A 51 13.40 12.01 11.30
N ARG A 52 12.34 11.71 10.55
CA ARG A 52 11.85 12.56 9.44
C ARG A 52 10.37 12.90 9.66
N PRO A 53 10.04 14.14 10.06
CA PRO A 53 8.67 14.50 10.34
C PRO A 53 7.86 14.79 9.05
N GLN A 54 8.54 14.91 7.90
CA GLN A 54 7.92 15.18 6.60
C GLN A 54 6.93 14.10 6.19
N VAL A 55 5.96 14.52 5.39
CA VAL A 55 4.90 13.70 4.82
C VAL A 55 4.92 13.92 3.32
N VAL A 56 4.60 12.86 2.59
CA VAL A 56 4.63 12.84 1.13
C VAL A 56 3.33 12.22 0.64
N VAL A 57 2.87 12.66 -0.52
CA VAL A 57 1.81 11.98 -1.27
C VAL A 57 2.48 10.99 -2.23
N LEU A 58 2.09 9.73 -2.16
CA LEU A 58 2.64 8.67 -3.02
C LEU A 58 1.72 8.37 -4.20
N GLU A 59 2.31 8.26 -5.39
CA GLU A 59 1.61 7.77 -6.59
C GLU A 59 1.16 6.31 -6.39
N PRO A 60 0.02 5.87 -6.94
CA PRO A 60 -0.44 4.47 -6.85
C PRO A 60 0.58 3.44 -7.32
N ALA A 61 1.30 3.70 -8.42
CA ALA A 61 2.40 2.84 -8.85
C ALA A 61 3.55 2.76 -7.83
N ARG A 62 3.83 3.84 -7.10
CA ARG A 62 4.86 3.88 -6.06
C ARG A 62 4.41 3.17 -4.79
N LYS A 63 3.12 3.27 -4.43
CA LYS A 63 2.51 2.43 -3.39
C LYS A 63 2.67 0.94 -3.74
N THR A 64 2.34 0.57 -4.99
CA THR A 64 2.51 -0.79 -5.50
C THR A 64 3.96 -1.24 -5.48
N GLN A 65 4.90 -0.37 -5.85
CA GLN A 65 6.33 -0.68 -5.80
C GLN A 65 6.78 -0.99 -4.37
N LEU A 66 6.37 -0.20 -3.37
CA LEU A 66 6.67 -0.48 -1.95
C LEU A 66 6.04 -1.80 -1.50
N MET A 67 4.78 -2.08 -1.88
CA MET A 67 4.14 -3.38 -1.58
C MET A 67 4.93 -4.56 -2.16
N ASN A 68 5.44 -4.42 -3.38
CA ASN A 68 6.24 -5.45 -4.05
C ASN A 68 7.62 -5.66 -3.42
N MET A 69 8.04 -4.81 -2.47
CA MET A 69 9.26 -5.04 -1.69
C MET A 69 9.06 -6.08 -0.58
N ILE A 70 7.83 -6.53 -0.31
CA ILE A 70 7.57 -7.59 0.67
C ILE A 70 8.01 -8.92 0.07
N GLY A 71 9.03 -9.52 0.68
CA GLY A 71 9.61 -10.78 0.24
C GLY A 71 8.67 -11.96 0.46
N GLN A 72 8.88 -13.02 -0.31
CA GLN A 72 8.11 -14.25 -0.19
C GLN A 72 8.38 -14.89 1.19
N GLY A 73 7.33 -15.05 2.01
CA GLY A 73 7.45 -15.64 3.35
C GLY A 73 8.05 -14.71 4.42
N GLU A 74 8.25 -13.42 4.10
CA GLU A 74 8.85 -12.47 5.02
C GLU A 74 7.89 -12.07 6.16
N HIS A 75 8.41 -11.96 7.39
CA HIS A 75 7.64 -11.52 8.55
C HIS A 75 7.42 -9.99 8.52
N LEU A 76 6.19 -9.56 8.81
CA LEU A 76 5.79 -8.15 8.97
C LEU A 76 5.48 -7.84 10.44
N ASP A 77 6.10 -6.81 10.99
CA ASP A 77 5.79 -6.36 12.36
C ASP A 77 4.53 -5.46 12.42
N GLU A 78 4.03 -5.16 13.62
CA GLU A 78 2.85 -4.30 13.80
C GLU A 78 3.01 -2.91 13.17
N SER A 79 4.25 -2.40 13.11
CA SER A 79 4.53 -1.09 12.54
C SER A 79 4.54 -1.12 11.02
N ASP A 80 4.95 -2.24 10.42
CA ASP A 80 4.81 -2.52 8.99
C ASP A 80 3.33 -2.63 8.62
N ILE A 81 2.54 -3.41 9.37
CA ILE A 81 1.09 -3.56 9.12
C ILE A 81 0.37 -2.20 9.24
N SER A 82 0.66 -1.42 10.28
CA SER A 82 0.09 -0.08 10.43
C SER A 82 0.49 0.86 9.29
N PHE A 83 1.70 0.69 8.74
CA PHE A 83 2.14 1.42 7.56
C PHE A 83 1.38 0.97 6.30
N LEU A 84 1.16 -0.34 6.11
CA LEU A 84 0.40 -0.87 4.97
C LEU A 84 -1.06 -0.41 4.99
N ASP A 85 -1.70 -0.41 6.16
CA ASP A 85 -3.05 0.13 6.34
C ASP A 85 -3.11 1.62 6.00
N SER A 86 -2.10 2.38 6.42
CA SER A 86 -1.98 3.80 6.03
C SER A 86 -1.77 3.96 4.52
N LEU A 87 -1.06 3.03 3.87
CA LEU A 87 -0.79 3.06 2.44
C LEU A 87 -2.07 2.85 1.61
N SER A 88 -2.99 2.00 2.07
CA SER A 88 -4.28 1.72 1.43
C SER A 88 -5.36 2.75 1.76
N THR A 89 -5.33 3.35 2.95
CA THR A 89 -6.42 4.23 3.43
C THR A 89 -6.12 5.72 3.33
N SER A 90 -4.85 6.11 3.15
CA SER A 90 -4.42 7.50 3.08
C SER A 90 -3.65 7.81 1.81
N ALA A 91 -3.92 8.97 1.21
CA ALA A 91 -3.08 9.56 0.18
C ALA A 91 -1.69 9.94 0.72
N GLU A 92 -1.60 10.20 2.03
CA GLU A 92 -0.47 10.78 2.71
C GLU A 92 0.32 9.78 3.52
N ILE A 93 1.64 9.84 3.38
CA ILE A 93 2.52 8.87 4.02
C ILE A 93 3.65 9.60 4.73
N LYS A 94 3.91 9.22 5.99
CA LYS A 94 5.03 9.76 6.76
C LYS A 94 6.34 9.23 6.16
N LEU A 95 7.28 10.11 5.84
CA LEU A 95 8.54 9.71 5.20
C LEU A 95 9.34 8.73 6.09
N ALA A 96 9.26 8.91 7.41
CA ALA A 96 9.88 8.01 8.39
C ALA A 96 9.27 6.59 8.43
N THR A 97 8.00 6.41 8.04
CA THR A 97 7.40 5.06 7.95
C THR A 97 7.86 4.36 6.68
N VAL A 98 7.96 5.07 5.55
CA VAL A 98 8.56 4.54 4.31
C VAL A 98 10.02 4.12 4.54
N GLN A 99 10.82 5.00 5.15
CA GLN A 99 12.23 4.70 5.43
C GLN A 99 12.39 3.42 6.25
N ARG A 100 11.62 3.30 7.33
CA ARG A 100 11.64 2.12 8.21
C ARG A 100 11.20 0.86 7.49
N PHE A 101 10.12 0.96 6.72
CA PHE A 101 9.59 -0.16 5.96
C PHE A 101 10.64 -0.74 5.01
N ILE A 102 11.28 0.09 4.19
CA ILE A 102 12.35 -0.35 3.27
C ILE A 102 13.54 -0.92 4.04
N LEU A 103 13.96 -0.27 5.13
CA LEU A 103 15.07 -0.77 5.96
C LEU A 103 14.78 -2.14 6.57
N ASN A 104 13.54 -2.37 7.02
CA ASN A 104 13.09 -3.68 7.51
C ASN A 104 13.21 -4.73 6.39
N ARG A 105 12.83 -4.41 5.15
CA ARG A 105 12.93 -5.34 4.01
C ARG A 105 14.39 -5.69 3.71
N ILE A 106 15.27 -4.70 3.65
CA ILE A 106 16.72 -4.91 3.47
C ILE A 106 17.26 -5.84 4.55
N LYS A 107 16.90 -5.59 5.82
CA LYS A 107 17.39 -6.37 6.96
C LYS A 107 16.88 -7.81 6.96
N ASN A 108 15.60 -8.01 6.72
CA ASN A 108 14.94 -9.30 6.83
C ASN A 108 15.28 -10.20 5.62
N GLN A 109 15.22 -9.66 4.41
CA GLN A 109 15.58 -10.42 3.19
C GLN A 109 17.08 -10.62 3.04
N GLY A 110 17.90 -9.70 3.57
CA GLY A 110 19.34 -9.91 3.67
C GLY A 110 19.69 -11.08 4.61
N LYS A 111 18.91 -11.29 5.69
CA LYS A 111 19.08 -12.44 6.59
C LYS A 111 18.64 -13.76 5.97
N SER A 112 17.59 -13.75 5.15
CA SER A 112 17.11 -14.96 4.47
C SER A 112 17.91 -15.31 3.21
N GLY A 113 18.85 -14.45 2.80
CA GLY A 113 19.63 -14.61 1.56
C GLY A 113 18.84 -14.30 0.28
N ALA A 114 17.65 -13.71 0.39
CA ALA A 114 16.81 -13.37 -0.76
C ALA A 114 17.32 -12.15 -1.56
N ILE A 115 18.15 -11.31 -0.92
CA ILE A 115 18.88 -10.22 -1.58
C ILE A 115 20.35 -10.24 -1.14
N ALA A 116 21.24 -9.65 -1.95
CA ALA A 116 22.64 -9.51 -1.58
C ALA A 116 22.86 -8.63 -0.33
N PRO A 117 24.00 -8.79 0.37
CA PRO A 117 24.30 -8.00 1.57
C PRO A 117 24.32 -6.49 1.30
N VAL A 118 23.63 -5.75 2.16
CA VAL A 118 23.65 -4.28 2.21
C VAL A 118 24.27 -3.85 3.53
N GLU A 119 25.42 -3.19 3.47
CA GLU A 119 26.08 -2.61 4.62
C GLU A 119 25.65 -1.15 4.81
N VAL A 120 25.43 -0.72 6.05
CA VAL A 120 25.06 0.66 6.37
C VAL A 120 25.99 1.20 7.45
N LEU A 121 26.74 2.25 7.13
CA LEU A 121 27.62 2.95 8.05
C LEU A 121 27.00 4.29 8.45
N TYR A 122 26.62 4.39 9.72
CA TYR A 122 26.15 5.63 10.34
C TYR A 122 27.32 6.50 10.81
N GLU A 123 27.05 7.79 11.04
CA GLU A 123 28.05 8.78 11.47
C GLU A 123 29.30 8.78 10.57
N THR A 124 29.06 8.50 9.28
CA THR A 124 30.09 8.32 8.27
C THR A 124 29.88 9.30 7.14
N THR A 125 30.96 9.90 6.66
CA THR A 125 30.94 10.90 5.59
C THR A 125 32.00 10.61 4.54
N LEU A 126 31.84 11.22 3.36
CA LEU A 126 32.96 11.41 2.42
C LEU A 126 33.62 12.75 2.79
N PRO A 127 34.86 12.74 3.33
CA PRO A 127 35.54 13.97 3.73
C PRO A 127 35.84 14.84 2.50
N GLN A 128 35.89 16.15 2.72
CA GLN A 128 36.23 17.13 1.69
C GLN A 128 37.73 17.07 1.35
N GLY A 129 38.07 17.20 0.07
CA GLY A 129 39.45 17.26 -0.41
C GLY A 129 39.63 16.56 -1.76
N LYS A 130 40.54 17.07 -2.60
CA LYS A 130 40.78 16.54 -3.96
C LYS A 130 41.29 15.09 -3.95
N ASP A 131 42.04 14.70 -2.92
CA ASP A 131 42.63 13.36 -2.81
C ASP A 131 41.69 12.36 -2.11
N LYS A 132 40.50 12.80 -1.69
CA LYS A 132 39.55 11.96 -0.93
C LYS A 132 38.61 11.16 -1.82
N LEU A 133 38.48 11.52 -3.11
CA LEU A 133 37.67 10.80 -4.09
C LEU A 133 38.42 10.74 -5.42
N ASP A 134 38.67 9.52 -5.91
CA ASP A 134 39.12 9.27 -7.26
C ASP A 134 38.03 8.51 -8.01
N PHE A 135 37.13 9.29 -8.61
CA PHE A 135 35.97 8.78 -9.35
C PHE A 135 36.36 7.93 -10.56
N LYS A 136 37.48 8.24 -11.22
CA LYS A 136 37.90 7.57 -12.46
C LYS A 136 38.46 6.17 -12.22
N ASN A 137 38.95 5.92 -11.01
CA ASN A 137 39.50 4.62 -10.62
C ASN A 137 38.63 3.90 -9.58
N GLY A 138 37.44 4.42 -9.28
CA GLY A 138 36.50 3.79 -8.36
C GLY A 138 37.00 3.74 -6.92
N MET A 139 37.69 4.78 -6.44
CA MET A 139 38.26 4.84 -5.08
C MET A 139 37.67 6.00 -4.30
N ALA A 140 37.23 5.76 -3.06
CA ALA A 140 36.76 6.81 -2.15
C ALA A 140 37.38 6.64 -0.76
N THR A 141 37.57 7.77 -0.06
CA THR A 141 37.86 7.78 1.37
C THR A 141 36.55 7.98 2.12
N ILE A 142 36.28 7.15 3.13
CA ILE A 142 35.18 7.31 4.08
C ILE A 142 35.78 7.71 5.44
N SER A 143 35.08 8.58 6.17
CA SER A 143 35.46 8.99 7.53
C SER A 143 34.33 8.68 8.51
N THR A 144 34.60 7.83 9.50
CA THR A 144 33.68 7.49 10.58
C THR A 144 34.28 7.98 11.89
N ASN A 145 33.61 8.90 12.59
CA ASN A 145 34.11 9.48 13.85
C ASN A 145 35.55 10.02 13.76
N GLY A 146 35.94 10.58 12.60
CA GLY A 146 37.28 11.12 12.35
C GLY A 146 38.33 10.10 11.88
N VAL A 147 38.01 8.80 11.89
CA VAL A 147 38.90 7.76 11.37
C VAL A 147 38.63 7.58 9.88
N GLU A 148 39.67 7.78 9.06
CA GLU A 148 39.58 7.65 7.60
C GLU A 148 39.97 6.26 7.09
N LYS A 149 39.27 5.78 6.06
CA LYS A 149 39.53 4.51 5.40
C LYS A 149 39.25 4.60 3.91
N SER A 150 40.07 3.94 3.10
CA SER A 150 39.86 3.86 1.64
C SER A 150 39.00 2.64 1.28
N VAL A 151 38.09 2.82 0.31
CA VAL A 151 37.16 1.79 -0.19
C VAL A 151 37.06 1.84 -1.72
N ARG A 152 36.78 0.68 -2.34
CA ARG A 152 36.59 0.52 -3.79
C ARG A 152 35.12 0.46 -4.16
N PHE A 153 34.75 1.05 -5.30
CA PHE A 153 33.39 1.03 -5.82
C PHE A 153 33.32 0.87 -7.34
N GLY A 154 32.28 0.18 -7.81
CA GLY A 154 31.89 0.17 -9.22
C GLY A 154 31.20 1.48 -9.62
N HIS A 155 30.15 1.85 -8.89
CA HIS A 155 29.39 3.09 -9.12
C HIS A 155 29.15 3.85 -7.81
N LEU A 156 28.96 5.16 -7.93
CA LEU A 156 28.67 6.06 -6.81
C LEU A 156 27.29 6.69 -6.99
N VAL A 157 26.52 6.77 -5.91
CA VAL A 157 25.16 7.32 -5.93
C VAL A 157 25.04 8.45 -4.91
N GLY A 158 24.72 9.65 -5.39
CA GLY A 158 24.39 10.81 -4.57
C GLY A 158 22.92 10.79 -4.18
N ALA A 159 22.61 10.32 -2.96
CA ALA A 159 21.28 10.29 -2.35
C ALA A 159 21.21 11.17 -1.08
N ASP A 160 22.12 12.15 -0.98
CA ASP A 160 22.34 13.02 0.20
C ASP A 160 21.40 14.23 0.25
N GLY A 161 20.41 14.26 -0.63
CA GLY A 161 19.33 15.25 -0.67
C GLY A 161 19.72 16.57 -1.32
N ALA A 162 19.00 17.63 -0.98
CA ALA A 162 19.12 18.94 -1.63
C ALA A 162 20.52 19.58 -1.51
N SER A 163 21.30 19.24 -0.48
CA SER A 163 22.67 19.74 -0.31
C SER A 163 23.62 19.25 -1.39
N SER A 164 23.42 18.02 -1.90
CA SER A 164 24.21 17.43 -2.99
C SER A 164 25.73 17.56 -2.79
N SER A 165 26.21 17.40 -1.54
CA SER A 165 27.63 17.48 -1.18
C SER A 165 28.49 16.47 -1.94
N THR A 166 27.91 15.30 -2.24
CA THR A 166 28.57 14.26 -3.04
C THR A 166 28.83 14.72 -4.47
N LEU A 167 27.92 15.54 -5.04
CA LEU A 167 28.12 16.09 -6.38
C LEU A 167 29.30 17.05 -6.43
N GLU A 168 29.49 17.88 -5.40
CA GLU A 168 30.60 18.82 -5.32
C GLU A 168 31.95 18.08 -5.34
N LEU A 169 32.05 16.98 -4.59
CA LEU A 169 33.22 16.11 -4.58
C LEU A 169 33.48 15.49 -5.95
N VAL A 170 32.45 14.94 -6.61
CA VAL A 170 32.61 14.34 -7.93
C VAL A 170 33.01 15.40 -8.96
N ASN A 171 32.34 16.56 -8.99
CA ASN A 171 32.67 17.66 -9.89
C ASN A 171 34.12 18.13 -9.75
N ALA A 172 34.70 18.08 -8.54
CA ALA A 172 36.10 18.43 -8.32
C ALA A 172 37.10 17.48 -9.03
N THR A 173 36.67 16.26 -9.38
CA THR A 173 37.47 15.24 -10.10
C THR A 173 37.27 15.26 -11.63
N LEU A 174 36.28 16.00 -12.11
CA LEU A 174 35.85 16.03 -13.51
C LEU A 174 36.41 17.25 -14.26
N LYS A 175 36.56 17.11 -15.59
CA LYS A 175 36.85 18.26 -16.46
C LYS A 175 35.65 19.21 -16.49
N ASP A 176 35.88 20.49 -16.80
CA ASP A 176 34.80 21.49 -16.82
C ASP A 176 33.64 21.13 -17.74
N SER A 177 33.90 20.49 -18.89
CA SER A 177 32.87 20.00 -19.81
C SER A 177 32.05 18.81 -19.29
N GLU A 178 32.59 18.08 -18.31
CA GLU A 178 32.00 16.87 -17.74
C GLU A 178 31.23 17.15 -16.45
N LYS A 179 31.48 18.29 -15.80
CA LYS A 179 30.79 18.71 -14.56
C LYS A 179 29.28 18.75 -14.74
N ILE A 180 28.56 18.39 -13.68
CA ILE A 180 27.10 18.51 -13.59
C ILE A 180 26.77 19.84 -12.94
N ALA A 181 25.93 20.65 -13.58
CA ALA A 181 25.50 21.94 -13.07
C ALA A 181 24.08 21.83 -12.52
N ARG A 182 23.87 22.33 -11.29
CA ARG A 182 22.53 22.45 -10.69
C ARG A 182 22.05 23.89 -10.78
N LYS A 183 20.92 24.11 -11.46
CA LYS A 183 20.32 25.43 -11.67
C LYS A 183 18.82 25.37 -11.46
N THR A 184 18.20 26.51 -11.15
CA THR A 184 16.75 26.64 -11.14
C THR A 184 16.23 26.63 -12.57
N PRO A 185 15.31 25.71 -12.94
CA PRO A 185 14.72 25.69 -14.27
C PRO A 185 13.93 26.96 -14.59
N LYS A 186 13.85 27.36 -15.87
CA LYS A 186 13.18 28.61 -16.30
C LYS A 186 11.74 28.74 -15.80
N ASP A 187 10.98 27.64 -15.84
CA ASP A 187 9.60 27.54 -15.36
C ASP A 187 9.45 27.53 -13.83
N MET A 188 10.57 27.55 -13.09
CA MET A 188 10.65 27.54 -11.63
C MET A 188 11.34 28.77 -11.04
N GLN A 189 11.81 29.73 -11.86
CA GLN A 189 12.56 30.90 -11.39
C GLN A 189 11.81 31.75 -10.36
N HIS A 190 10.48 31.77 -10.44
CA HIS A 190 9.62 32.44 -9.47
C HIS A 190 9.81 31.95 -8.02
N LEU A 191 10.38 30.75 -7.82
CA LEU A 191 10.64 30.18 -6.50
C LEU A 191 11.94 30.68 -5.85
N GLU A 192 12.89 31.24 -6.59
CA GLU A 192 14.17 31.71 -6.04
C GLU A 192 13.98 32.86 -5.04
N GLY A 193 12.92 33.65 -5.23
CA GLY A 193 12.52 34.74 -4.32
C GLY A 193 11.60 34.31 -3.18
N THR A 194 11.29 33.02 -3.04
CA THR A 194 10.39 32.52 -1.98
C THR A 194 11.18 32.02 -0.77
N TYR A 195 10.63 32.25 0.42
CA TYR A 195 11.21 31.82 1.69
C TYR A 195 10.18 30.99 2.42
N HIS A 196 10.60 29.93 3.11
CA HIS A 196 9.67 28.93 3.64
C HIS A 196 9.89 28.69 5.12
N LEU A 197 8.79 28.39 5.81
CA LEU A 197 8.74 27.94 7.19
C LEU A 197 8.07 26.57 7.25
N GLY A 198 8.74 25.62 7.90
CA GLY A 198 8.14 24.38 8.38
C GLY A 198 8.00 24.43 9.90
N ALA A 199 6.81 24.13 10.43
CA ALA A 199 6.56 24.11 11.87
C ALA A 199 5.69 22.93 12.30
N TYR A 200 5.96 22.36 13.48
CA TYR A 200 5.13 21.32 14.10
C TYR A 200 4.59 21.82 15.44
N VAL A 201 3.31 22.18 15.45
CA VAL A 201 2.65 22.84 16.57
C VAL A 201 1.48 21.99 17.10
N LYS A 202 0.92 22.42 18.23
CA LYS A 202 -0.38 22.03 18.75
C LYS A 202 -1.28 23.27 18.67
N ILE A 203 -2.51 23.10 18.18
CA ILE A 203 -3.52 24.16 18.17
C ILE A 203 -4.72 23.75 19.04
N SER A 204 -5.32 24.73 19.73
CA SER A 204 -6.53 24.59 20.55
C SER A 204 -7.29 25.92 20.59
N LEU A 205 -8.57 25.90 20.96
CA LEU A 205 -9.33 27.13 21.25
C LEU A 205 -9.07 27.57 22.70
N LYS A 206 -8.83 28.86 22.93
CA LYS A 206 -8.56 29.40 24.27
C LYS A 206 -9.74 29.25 25.23
N ASN A 207 -10.96 29.21 24.71
CA ASN A 207 -12.18 29.00 25.49
C ASN A 207 -12.38 27.53 25.91
N GLY A 208 -11.47 26.62 25.53
CA GLY A 208 -11.53 25.20 25.87
C GLY A 208 -12.60 24.41 25.12
N GLN A 209 -13.22 24.98 24.07
CA GLN A 209 -14.19 24.27 23.23
C GLN A 209 -13.52 23.35 22.22
N GLU A 210 -14.32 22.42 21.66
CA GLU A 210 -13.88 21.52 20.59
C GLU A 210 -13.51 22.28 19.32
N ILE A 211 -12.41 21.88 18.68
CA ILE A 211 -12.01 22.41 17.38
C ILE A 211 -12.56 21.52 16.27
N GLN A 212 -13.30 22.08 15.33
CA GLN A 212 -13.75 21.35 14.14
C GLN A 212 -12.61 21.30 13.10
N LEU A 213 -12.43 20.14 12.47
CA LEU A 213 -11.37 19.92 11.49
C LEU A 213 -11.96 19.75 10.08
N PRO A 214 -11.20 20.10 9.02
CA PRO A 214 -11.58 19.77 7.66
C PRO A 214 -11.68 18.25 7.44
N GLU A 215 -12.39 17.85 6.40
CA GLU A 215 -12.56 16.43 6.04
C GLU A 215 -11.20 15.78 5.70
N LYS A 216 -10.30 16.50 5.03
CA LYS A 216 -8.96 16.01 4.66
C LYS A 216 -7.91 16.35 5.74
N GLU A 217 -6.97 15.43 5.99
CA GLU A 217 -5.86 15.70 6.94
C GLU A 217 -4.87 16.72 6.37
N PHE A 218 -4.52 16.64 5.09
CA PHE A 218 -3.64 17.57 4.40
C PHE A 218 -4.40 18.48 3.45
N VAL A 219 -4.19 19.77 3.64
CA VAL A 219 -4.88 20.83 2.90
C VAL A 219 -3.88 21.92 2.53
N SER A 220 -4.21 22.72 1.53
CA SER A 220 -3.39 23.84 1.09
C SER A 220 -4.23 25.11 1.01
N SER A 221 -3.62 26.24 1.27
CA SER A 221 -4.25 27.55 1.07
C SER A 221 -3.17 28.59 0.85
N PHE A 222 -3.56 29.85 0.68
CA PHE A 222 -2.63 30.97 0.63
C PHE A 222 -3.10 32.05 1.57
N LEU A 223 -2.14 32.68 2.24
CA LEU A 223 -2.39 33.77 3.15
C LEU A 223 -2.40 35.09 2.37
N GLU A 224 -3.44 35.91 2.56
CA GLU A 224 -3.51 37.25 1.99
C GLU A 224 -2.63 38.23 2.76
N ASN A 225 -1.81 38.98 2.03
CA ASN A 225 -0.81 39.90 2.61
C ASN A 225 -1.35 41.31 2.84
N LYS A 226 -2.63 41.46 3.19
CA LYS A 226 -3.30 42.77 3.35
C LYS A 226 -2.62 43.72 4.37
N HIS A 227 -1.73 43.19 5.21
CA HIS A 227 -1.08 43.92 6.30
C HIS A 227 0.46 43.96 6.20
N ASP A 228 1.04 43.39 5.13
CA ASP A 228 2.49 43.28 4.99
C ASP A 228 2.96 44.22 3.86
N GLU A 229 3.47 45.41 4.23
CA GLU A 229 3.96 46.42 3.29
C GLU A 229 5.02 45.83 2.34
N GLY A 230 4.79 45.94 1.03
CA GLY A 230 5.74 45.50 -0.01
C GLY A 230 5.54 44.08 -0.55
N LEU A 231 4.54 43.31 -0.10
CA LEU A 231 4.24 41.98 -0.64
C LEU A 231 3.06 42.01 -1.62
N THR A 232 3.30 41.66 -2.88
CA THR A 232 2.29 41.66 -3.96
C THR A 232 1.65 40.28 -4.22
N GLU A 233 2.27 39.18 -3.78
CA GLU A 233 1.78 37.81 -4.01
C GLU A 233 1.40 37.09 -2.71
N ASN A 234 0.20 36.50 -2.68
CA ASN A 234 -0.27 35.65 -1.57
C ASN A 234 0.70 34.50 -1.29
N GLN A 235 0.92 34.18 -0.01
CA GLN A 235 1.90 33.18 0.42
C GLN A 235 1.27 31.78 0.47
N LEU A 236 1.75 30.84 -0.36
CA LEU A 236 1.23 29.46 -0.38
C LEU A 236 1.65 28.69 0.88
N TYR A 237 0.71 28.06 1.57
CA TYR A 237 0.97 27.20 2.71
C TYR A 237 0.16 25.90 2.67
N PHE A 238 0.67 24.91 3.39
CA PHE A 238 0.08 23.60 3.58
C PHE A 238 -0.09 23.32 5.06
N LEU A 239 -1.24 22.77 5.42
CA LEU A 239 -1.59 22.37 6.78
C LEU A 239 -1.82 20.87 6.81
N ARG A 240 -1.36 20.24 7.90
CA ARG A 240 -1.64 18.85 8.19
C ARG A 240 -2.21 18.66 9.59
N PHE A 241 -3.45 18.23 9.67
CA PHE A 241 -4.14 17.92 10.92
C PHE A 241 -3.95 16.44 11.29
N ASP A 242 -3.27 16.16 12.40
CA ASP A 242 -3.13 14.79 12.94
C ASP A 242 -4.44 14.38 13.64
N LYS A 243 -5.39 13.80 12.91
CA LYS A 243 -6.72 13.43 13.47
C LYS A 243 -6.60 12.50 14.67
N ARG A 244 -5.59 11.62 14.70
CA ARG A 244 -5.36 10.77 15.86
C ARG A 244 -5.05 11.57 17.13
N SER A 245 -4.34 12.69 17.01
CA SER A 245 -4.09 13.58 18.16
C SER A 245 -5.33 14.35 18.59
N HIS A 246 -6.19 14.70 17.63
CA HIS A 246 -7.49 15.34 17.85
C HIS A 246 -8.47 14.42 18.58
N GLU A 247 -8.58 13.17 18.16
CA GLU A 247 -9.46 12.22 18.84
C GLU A 247 -8.96 11.86 20.24
N LYS A 248 -7.64 11.68 20.40
CA LYS A 248 -7.04 11.43 21.73
C LYS A 248 -7.26 12.57 22.71
N SER A 249 -7.42 13.79 22.22
CA SER A 249 -7.68 14.96 23.06
C SER A 249 -9.17 15.19 23.32
N LYS A 250 -10.06 14.29 22.83
CA LYS A 250 -11.51 14.51 22.80
C LYS A 250 -11.86 15.81 22.08
N LYS A 251 -11.23 16.03 20.92
CA LYS A 251 -11.43 17.19 20.04
C LYS A 251 -11.02 18.55 20.63
N LEU A 252 -10.37 18.59 21.80
CA LEU A 252 -9.94 19.83 22.45
C LEU A 252 -8.69 20.45 21.81
N PHE A 253 -7.83 19.65 21.22
CA PHE A 253 -6.64 20.12 20.51
C PHE A 253 -6.24 19.19 19.37
N VAL A 254 -5.55 19.71 18.37
CA VAL A 254 -4.93 18.90 17.31
C VAL A 254 -3.45 19.27 17.13
N LYS A 255 -2.61 18.29 16.84
CA LYS A 255 -1.25 18.53 16.36
C LYS A 255 -1.32 18.91 14.89
N LEU A 256 -0.67 20.01 14.56
CA LEU A 256 -0.67 20.61 13.23
C LEU A 256 0.76 20.63 12.68
N GLY A 257 0.94 20.06 11.49
CA GLY A 257 2.11 20.33 10.65
C GLY A 257 1.81 21.53 9.75
N PHE A 258 2.71 22.50 9.73
CA PHE A 258 2.67 23.65 8.84
C PHE A 258 3.89 23.61 7.93
N ILE A 259 3.71 23.87 6.64
CA ILE A 259 4.80 24.19 5.73
C ILE A 259 4.32 25.19 4.70
N GLY A 260 5.01 26.32 4.53
CA GLY A 260 4.55 27.33 3.59
C GLY A 260 5.52 28.47 3.40
N GLU A 261 5.22 29.28 2.40
CA GLU A 261 5.90 30.52 2.08
C GLU A 261 5.69 31.53 3.23
N ILE A 262 6.75 32.28 3.53
CA ILE A 262 6.78 33.35 4.53
C ILE A 262 7.45 34.60 3.95
N PRO A 263 7.12 35.79 4.48
CA PRO A 263 7.85 37.02 4.18
C PRO A 263 9.36 36.89 4.43
N LYS A 264 10.16 37.54 3.56
CA LYS A 264 11.62 37.53 3.66
C LYS A 264 12.12 38.02 5.03
N HIS A 265 11.52 39.07 5.59
CA HIS A 265 11.96 39.65 6.86
C HIS A 265 11.85 38.63 8.01
N LEU A 266 10.77 37.83 8.08
CA LEU A 266 10.62 36.76 9.07
C LEU A 266 11.66 35.65 8.86
N PHE A 267 11.96 35.31 7.61
CA PHE A 267 13.00 34.36 7.29
C PHE A 267 14.37 34.85 7.77
N ASP A 268 14.74 36.09 7.45
CA ASP A 268 16.01 36.70 7.85
C ASP A 268 16.16 36.78 9.38
N GLU A 269 15.08 37.12 10.08
CA GLU A 269 15.05 37.15 11.55
C GLU A 269 15.29 35.76 12.14
N ILE A 270 14.60 34.73 11.63
CA ILE A 270 14.82 33.33 12.05
C ILE A 270 16.25 32.87 11.74
N GLN A 271 16.81 33.22 10.58
CA GLN A 271 18.20 32.87 10.23
C GLN A 271 19.20 33.57 11.15
N THR A 272 18.96 34.83 11.49
CA THR A 272 19.79 35.57 12.45
C THR A 272 19.82 34.85 13.79
N LEU A 273 18.65 34.46 14.31
CA LEU A 273 18.54 33.68 15.55
C LEU A 273 19.22 32.30 15.43
N ASN A 274 19.09 31.61 14.30
CA ASN A 274 19.78 30.32 14.08
C ASN A 274 21.31 30.48 14.09
N ASN A 275 21.84 31.55 13.49
CA ASN A 275 23.27 31.84 13.47
C ASN A 275 23.78 32.17 14.89
N GLU A 276 23.03 32.96 15.65
CA GLU A 276 23.35 33.25 17.06
C GLU A 276 23.33 31.98 17.92
N ILE A 277 22.29 31.15 17.80
CA ILE A 277 22.20 29.85 18.50
C ILE A 277 23.40 28.97 18.14
N SER A 278 23.81 28.93 16.87
CA SER A 278 24.95 28.12 16.41
C SER A 278 26.27 28.61 17.00
N ARG A 279 26.50 29.93 17.03
CA ARG A 279 27.67 30.55 17.68
C ARG A 279 27.72 30.24 19.18
N LEU A 280 26.59 30.37 19.88
CA LEU A 280 26.49 30.08 21.31
C LEU A 280 26.75 28.58 21.59
N ASN A 281 26.22 27.67 20.78
CA ASN A 281 26.50 26.23 20.91
C ASN A 281 27.99 25.91 20.70
N ALA A 282 28.65 26.55 19.72
CA ALA A 282 30.08 26.40 19.51
C ALA A 282 30.90 26.89 20.71
N GLY A 283 30.49 28.02 21.32
CA GLY A 283 31.08 28.53 22.56
C GLY A 283 30.93 27.56 23.74
N ILE A 284 29.74 26.95 23.91
CA ILE A 284 29.53 25.90 24.93
C ILE A 284 30.43 24.70 24.68
N LYS A 285 30.50 24.22 23.43
CA LYS A 285 31.34 23.06 23.09
C LYS A 285 32.82 23.33 23.44
N LYS A 286 33.32 24.52 23.10
CA LYS A 286 34.68 24.94 23.43
C LYS A 286 34.92 24.97 24.94
N LEU A 287 34.02 25.58 25.71
CA LEU A 287 34.13 25.62 27.18
C LEU A 287 34.04 24.23 27.83
N GLN A 288 33.24 23.31 27.27
CA GLN A 288 33.15 21.93 27.73
C GLN A 288 34.43 21.14 27.44
N GLU A 289 35.09 21.40 26.31
CA GLU A 289 36.41 20.86 25.97
C GLU A 289 37.51 21.44 26.89
N GLU A 290 37.43 22.73 27.24
CA GLU A 290 38.32 23.39 28.19
C GLU A 290 38.10 22.91 29.65
N GLU A 291 36.86 22.56 30.02
CA GLU A 291 36.51 21.96 31.33
C GLU A 291 37.07 20.54 31.48
N GLN A 292 37.10 19.75 30.40
CA GLN A 292 37.81 18.46 30.37
C GLN A 292 39.33 18.60 30.53
N ASN A 293 39.88 19.78 30.24
CA ASN A 293 41.31 20.11 30.38
C ASN A 293 41.64 20.88 31.68
N GLY A 294 40.71 20.98 32.63
CA GLY A 294 40.98 21.45 34.00
C GLY A 294 40.61 22.90 34.34
N SER A 295 39.92 23.64 33.47
CA SER A 295 39.43 25.00 33.77
C SER A 295 37.94 25.02 34.16
N PHE A 296 37.61 25.61 35.32
CA PHE A 296 36.22 25.67 35.83
C PHE A 296 35.46 26.89 35.27
N HIS A 297 34.50 26.66 34.36
CA HIS A 297 33.68 27.71 33.71
C HIS A 297 32.15 27.56 33.93
N GLN A 298 31.71 27.06 35.09
CA GLN A 298 30.29 26.73 35.35
C GLN A 298 29.33 27.92 35.21
N ALA A 299 29.70 29.12 35.70
CA ALA A 299 28.85 30.31 35.59
C ALA A 299 28.69 30.77 34.13
N SER A 300 29.78 30.74 33.35
CA SER A 300 29.78 31.08 31.92
C SER A 300 28.95 30.06 31.10
N LEU A 301 29.05 28.78 31.42
CA LEU A 301 28.23 27.72 30.81
C LEU A 301 26.74 27.90 31.11
N ALA A 302 26.38 28.23 32.36
CA ALA A 302 24.99 28.49 32.75
C ALA A 302 24.43 29.71 31.99
N HIS A 303 25.19 30.81 31.92
CA HIS A 303 24.80 32.02 31.21
C HIS A 303 24.60 31.79 29.71
N LEU A 304 25.51 31.04 29.05
CA LEU A 304 25.35 30.69 27.63
C LEU A 304 24.13 29.80 27.38
N LYS A 305 23.84 28.84 28.27
CA LYS A 305 22.63 27.99 28.17
C LYS A 305 21.34 28.79 28.31
N GLU A 306 21.32 29.79 29.19
CA GLU A 306 20.18 30.70 29.35
C GLU A 306 19.96 31.54 28.09
N GLN A 307 21.02 32.15 27.55
CA GLN A 307 20.96 32.89 26.28
C GLN A 307 20.42 32.03 25.13
N ILE A 308 20.91 30.78 25.00
CA ILE A 308 20.42 29.84 23.98
C ILE A 308 18.93 29.56 24.15
N THR A 309 18.46 29.42 25.40
CA THR A 309 17.06 29.14 25.69
C THR A 309 16.18 30.31 25.26
N ALA A 310 16.56 31.54 25.63
CA ALA A 310 15.86 32.75 25.22
C ALA A 310 15.81 32.92 23.69
N LYS A 311 16.94 32.69 22.99
CA LYS A 311 17.00 32.76 21.51
C LYS A 311 16.15 31.68 20.83
N LYS A 312 16.11 30.47 21.38
CA LYS A 312 15.23 29.39 20.89
C LYS A 312 13.76 29.75 21.08
N GLU A 313 13.40 30.38 22.18
CA GLU A 313 12.03 30.84 22.46
C GLU A 313 11.60 31.96 21.52
N GLN A 314 12.46 32.98 21.30
CA GLN A 314 12.23 34.04 20.31
C GLN A 314 11.93 33.44 18.92
N ARG A 315 12.78 32.51 18.47
CA ARG A 315 12.60 31.80 17.19
C ARG A 315 11.27 31.04 17.13
N GLN A 316 10.89 30.39 18.22
CA GLN A 316 9.62 29.66 18.31
C GLN A 316 8.42 30.59 18.26
N ASN A 317 8.48 31.75 18.93
CA ASN A 317 7.40 32.72 18.97
C ASN A 317 7.10 33.32 17.59
N ILE A 318 8.13 33.60 16.78
CA ILE A 318 7.97 34.04 15.38
C ILE A 318 7.21 32.98 14.57
N ALA A 319 7.65 31.72 14.64
CA ALA A 319 7.00 30.62 13.93
C ALA A 319 5.56 30.39 14.40
N ILE A 320 5.32 30.41 15.71
CA ILE A 320 4.00 30.25 16.32
C ILE A 320 3.04 31.36 15.86
N ALA A 321 3.50 32.61 15.82
CA ALA A 321 2.68 33.74 15.40
C ALA A 321 2.22 33.58 13.93
N TYR A 322 3.15 33.25 13.03
CA TYR A 322 2.81 33.05 11.63
C TYR A 322 1.86 31.87 11.41
N VAL A 323 2.13 30.73 12.06
CA VAL A 323 1.27 29.53 11.98
C VAL A 323 -0.12 29.80 12.56
N ARG A 324 -0.22 30.59 13.63
CA ARG A 324 -1.51 31.00 14.22
C ARG A 324 -2.35 31.77 13.21
N ARG A 325 -1.76 32.78 12.56
CA ARG A 325 -2.42 33.57 11.52
C ARG A 325 -2.92 32.69 10.38
N SER A 326 -2.08 31.81 9.84
CA SER A 326 -2.46 30.90 8.75
C SER A 326 -3.54 29.89 9.15
N ALA A 327 -3.42 29.28 10.34
CA ALA A 327 -4.40 28.30 10.81
C ALA A 327 -5.76 28.94 11.11
N ALA A 328 -5.77 30.15 11.68
CA ALA A 328 -6.99 30.90 11.95
C ALA A 328 -7.72 31.29 10.65
N ASP A 329 -6.99 31.81 9.65
CA ASP A 329 -7.51 32.11 8.32
C ASP A 329 -8.13 30.88 7.63
N TYR A 330 -7.43 29.74 7.69
CA TYR A 330 -7.92 28.51 7.08
C TYR A 330 -9.19 27.99 7.78
N LEU A 331 -9.20 27.93 9.11
CA LEU A 331 -10.29 27.37 9.90
C LEU A 331 -11.47 28.33 10.10
N GLY A 332 -11.33 29.61 9.71
CA GLY A 332 -12.38 30.62 9.89
C GLY A 332 -12.51 31.13 11.33
N PHE A 333 -11.43 31.09 12.12
CA PHE A 333 -11.38 31.63 13.48
C PHE A 333 -10.70 33.00 13.51
N LYS A 334 -10.93 33.78 14.58
CA LYS A 334 -10.08 34.94 14.88
C LYS A 334 -8.75 34.46 15.47
N GLU A 335 -7.65 35.12 15.13
CA GLU A 335 -6.34 34.79 15.70
C GLU A 335 -6.31 34.84 17.24
N SER A 336 -7.09 35.75 17.85
CA SER A 336 -7.21 35.90 19.30
C SER A 336 -7.72 34.65 20.00
N ASP A 337 -8.51 33.85 19.29
CA ASP A 337 -9.27 32.72 19.84
C ASP A 337 -8.45 31.42 19.79
N LEU A 338 -7.41 31.39 18.95
CA LEU A 338 -6.56 30.23 18.72
C LEU A 338 -5.29 30.26 19.59
N GLU A 339 -5.12 29.24 20.43
CA GLU A 339 -3.88 28.96 21.13
C GLU A 339 -3.01 28.05 20.26
N VAL A 340 -1.74 28.44 20.08
CA VAL A 340 -0.76 27.68 19.29
C VAL A 340 0.50 27.51 20.12
N THR A 341 0.95 26.27 20.30
CA THR A 341 2.10 25.94 21.14
C THR A 341 3.02 24.92 20.47
N ILE A 342 4.32 25.01 20.72
CA ILE A 342 5.29 23.98 20.31
C ILE A 342 5.52 23.07 21.51
N THR A 343 5.07 21.83 21.42
CA THR A 343 5.31 20.83 22.48
C THR A 343 6.79 20.43 22.53
N SER A 344 7.35 20.14 23.71
CA SER A 344 8.68 19.53 23.81
C SER A 344 8.55 18.01 23.91
N SER A 345 9.41 17.27 23.20
CA SER A 345 9.52 15.82 23.40
C SER A 345 10.49 15.54 24.54
N LYS A 346 9.97 15.02 25.65
CA LYS A 346 10.80 14.57 26.79
C LYS A 346 11.54 13.26 26.50
N LYS A 347 10.92 12.35 25.74
CA LYS A 347 11.48 11.02 25.40
C LYS A 347 12.52 11.05 24.28
N ARG A 348 12.45 12.05 23.39
CA ARG A 348 13.32 12.20 22.22
C ARG A 348 13.69 13.68 22.02
N PRO A 349 14.55 14.25 22.89
CA PRO A 349 14.90 15.67 22.86
C PRO A 349 15.44 16.16 21.53
N GLU A 350 16.11 15.29 20.77
CA GLU A 350 16.65 15.53 19.44
C GLU A 350 15.56 15.90 18.41
N LYS A 351 14.29 15.54 18.64
CA LYS A 351 13.16 15.96 17.79
C LYS A 351 12.83 17.44 17.91
N ASN A 352 13.25 18.10 18.99
CA ASN A 352 12.85 19.48 19.27
C ASN A 352 13.53 20.48 18.34
N SER A 353 14.74 20.17 17.84
CA SER A 353 15.44 21.00 16.86
C SER A 353 14.77 21.00 15.48
N LEU A 354 13.96 19.97 15.18
CA LEU A 354 13.28 19.78 13.89
C LEU A 354 11.85 20.35 13.86
N LYS A 355 11.40 21.00 14.94
CA LYS A 355 10.03 21.53 15.06
C LYS A 355 9.82 22.87 14.38
N VAL A 356 10.89 23.61 14.11
CA VAL A 356 10.88 24.86 13.35
C VAL A 356 12.05 24.79 12.39
N LEU A 357 11.75 24.89 11.09
CA LEU A 357 12.71 24.80 10.00
C LEU A 357 12.45 25.95 9.03
N THR A 358 13.50 26.55 8.51
CA THR A 358 13.41 27.58 7.47
C THR A 358 14.36 27.28 6.33
N PHE A 359 13.92 27.51 5.10
CA PHE A 359 14.75 27.34 3.90
C PHE A 359 14.34 28.33 2.82
N GLN A 360 15.31 28.72 1.97
CA GLN A 360 15.03 29.48 0.77
C GLN A 360 14.59 28.53 -0.34
N GLY A 361 13.63 28.96 -1.15
CA GLY A 361 13.20 28.25 -2.33
C GLY A 361 14.22 28.27 -3.47
N GLY A 362 13.85 27.68 -4.60
CA GLY A 362 14.62 27.74 -5.84
C GLY A 362 14.52 26.47 -6.69
N SER A 363 14.11 25.34 -6.12
CA SER A 363 13.89 24.08 -6.84
C SER A 363 14.98 23.70 -7.87
N LYS A 364 16.21 23.50 -7.40
CA LYS A 364 17.37 23.25 -8.25
C LYS A 364 17.30 21.89 -8.94
N GLN A 365 17.54 21.87 -10.25
CA GLN A 365 17.67 20.68 -11.08
C GLN A 365 19.09 20.55 -11.65
N ALA A 366 19.64 19.34 -11.63
CA ALA A 366 20.86 18.99 -12.36
C ALA A 366 20.59 18.89 -13.88
N ASP A 367 21.51 19.41 -14.69
CA ASP A 367 21.46 19.32 -16.15
C ASP A 367 21.57 17.88 -16.68
N LYS A 368 22.26 17.01 -15.94
CA LYS A 368 22.31 15.56 -16.14
C LYS A 368 22.21 14.81 -14.81
N ALA A 369 21.57 13.66 -14.83
CA ALA A 369 21.43 12.77 -13.68
C ALA A 369 22.62 11.81 -13.53
N VAL A 370 23.36 11.55 -14.62
CA VAL A 370 24.50 10.64 -14.63
C VAL A 370 25.70 11.27 -15.34
N VAL A 371 26.88 11.05 -14.77
CA VAL A 371 28.17 11.24 -15.44
C VAL A 371 28.98 9.95 -15.35
N GLN A 372 29.82 9.68 -16.35
CA GLN A 372 30.64 8.48 -16.42
C GLN A 372 32.10 8.84 -16.57
N ALA A 373 32.97 8.02 -15.99
CA ALA A 373 34.40 8.06 -16.27
C ALA A 373 35.01 6.66 -16.12
N ASN A 374 35.73 6.20 -17.15
CA ASN A 374 36.50 4.95 -17.14
C ASN A 374 35.72 3.72 -16.61
N GLY A 375 34.48 3.53 -17.09
CA GLY A 375 33.65 2.40 -16.66
C GLY A 375 32.90 2.59 -15.35
N HIS A 376 33.14 3.70 -14.63
CA HIS A 376 32.43 4.08 -13.42
C HIS A 376 31.33 5.09 -13.72
N GLY A 377 30.25 5.04 -12.93
CA GLY A 377 29.09 5.94 -13.08
C GLY A 377 28.79 6.65 -11.77
N PHE A 378 28.52 7.95 -11.84
CA PHE A 378 28.00 8.73 -10.72
C PHE A 378 26.54 9.13 -11.01
N TYR A 379 25.63 8.68 -10.14
CA TYR A 379 24.18 8.85 -10.30
C TYR A 379 23.62 9.79 -9.24
N LEU A 380 22.88 10.81 -9.67
CA LEU A 380 22.03 11.63 -8.81
C LEU A 380 20.63 11.01 -8.74
N ILE A 381 20.06 10.96 -7.54
CA ILE A 381 18.73 10.36 -7.35
C ILE A 381 17.85 11.20 -6.41
N GLY A 382 16.54 11.24 -6.70
CA GLY A 382 15.56 11.99 -5.92
C GLY A 382 15.93 13.48 -5.79
N ASP A 383 15.89 13.99 -4.57
CA ASP A 383 16.13 15.41 -4.25
C ASP A 383 17.53 15.91 -4.67
N ALA A 384 18.52 15.01 -4.83
CA ALA A 384 19.85 15.36 -5.30
C ALA A 384 19.87 15.70 -6.80
N TYR A 385 18.99 15.08 -7.60
CA TYR A 385 18.81 15.40 -9.01
C TYR A 385 17.92 16.63 -9.18
N PHE A 386 16.71 16.60 -8.63
CA PHE A 386 15.75 17.70 -8.64
C PHE A 386 15.21 17.91 -7.23
N THR A 387 15.43 19.08 -6.65
CA THR A 387 14.90 19.41 -5.33
C THR A 387 13.52 20.06 -5.48
N PRO A 388 12.42 19.40 -5.11
CA PRO A 388 11.10 20.02 -5.11
C PRO A 388 10.94 20.94 -3.90
N ASN A 389 10.27 22.08 -4.08
CA ASN A 389 10.01 23.04 -3.00
C ASN A 389 8.79 22.67 -2.13
N TYR A 390 7.75 22.05 -2.71
CA TYR A 390 6.51 21.75 -2.01
C TYR A 390 6.45 20.28 -1.55
N PRO A 391 5.71 19.96 -0.46
CA PRO A 391 5.56 18.58 0.02
C PRO A 391 4.94 17.65 -1.02
N VAL A 392 4.22 18.30 -1.92
CA VAL A 392 3.55 17.78 -3.08
C VAL A 392 4.56 17.66 -4.23
N GLY A 393 5.23 16.51 -4.31
CA GLY A 393 6.25 16.27 -5.32
C GLY A 393 7.65 16.04 -4.77
N HIS A 394 7.81 15.72 -3.48
CA HIS A 394 9.07 15.20 -2.93
C HIS A 394 9.73 14.20 -3.88
N GLY A 395 11.06 14.24 -4.03
CA GLY A 395 11.83 13.37 -4.93
C GLY A 395 11.76 11.88 -4.58
N LEU A 396 10.87 11.50 -3.66
CA LEU A 396 10.50 10.12 -3.38
C LEU A 396 9.80 9.46 -4.55
N ASN A 397 8.75 10.06 -5.15
CA ASN A 397 8.05 9.42 -6.28
C ASN A 397 9.02 9.25 -7.45
N ASN A 398 9.74 10.33 -7.79
CA ASN A 398 10.76 10.33 -8.83
C ASN A 398 11.91 9.35 -8.53
N GLY A 399 12.32 9.31 -7.27
CA GLY A 399 13.45 8.54 -6.79
C GLY A 399 13.17 7.04 -6.65
N LEU A 400 11.95 6.63 -6.29
CA LEU A 400 11.56 5.21 -6.25
C LEU A 400 11.59 4.59 -7.65
N GLU A 401 11.09 5.31 -8.65
CA GLU A 401 11.15 4.85 -10.03
C GLU A 401 12.58 4.81 -10.57
N ALA A 402 13.37 5.86 -10.30
CA ALA A 402 14.79 5.89 -10.65
C ALA A 402 15.60 4.78 -9.94
N ALA A 403 15.27 4.47 -8.67
CA ALA A 403 15.92 3.42 -7.90
C ALA A 403 15.75 2.04 -8.56
N LYS A 404 14.57 1.76 -9.12
CA LYS A 404 14.32 0.51 -9.85
C LYS A 404 15.26 0.38 -11.06
N LEU A 405 15.35 1.43 -11.89
CA LEU A 405 16.26 1.42 -13.05
C LEU A 405 17.74 1.38 -12.63
N LEU A 406 18.10 2.03 -11.51
CA LEU A 406 19.45 1.97 -10.96
C LEU A 406 19.83 0.56 -10.51
N GLY A 407 18.87 -0.23 -10.03
CA GLY A 407 19.09 -1.63 -9.67
C GLY A 407 19.67 -2.46 -10.82
N ASP A 408 19.34 -2.10 -12.07
CA ASP A 408 19.82 -2.76 -13.29
C ASP A 408 21.14 -2.19 -13.83
N VAL A 409 21.86 -1.36 -13.07
CA VAL A 409 23.15 -0.79 -13.53
C VAL A 409 24.14 -1.92 -13.90
N PRO A 410 24.79 -1.87 -15.08
CA PRO A 410 25.81 -2.85 -15.46
C PRO A 410 26.99 -2.82 -14.48
N LYS A 411 27.76 -3.91 -14.39
CA LYS A 411 29.00 -3.90 -13.61
C LYS A 411 30.01 -2.92 -14.20
N ALA A 412 30.76 -2.23 -13.35
CA ALA A 412 31.86 -1.38 -13.77
C ALA A 412 32.97 -2.21 -14.43
N THR A 413 33.37 -1.81 -15.63
CA THR A 413 34.45 -2.44 -16.41
C THR A 413 35.37 -1.34 -16.94
N PRO A 414 36.70 -1.42 -16.78
CA PRO A 414 37.61 -0.39 -17.26
C PRO A 414 37.40 -0.06 -18.75
N GLY A 415 37.53 1.22 -19.11
CA GLY A 415 37.31 1.68 -20.48
C GLY A 415 35.86 2.02 -20.83
N THR A 416 35.56 2.09 -22.12
CA THR A 416 34.24 2.44 -22.65
C THR A 416 33.31 1.22 -22.61
N ASN A 417 32.22 1.32 -21.84
CA ASN A 417 31.19 0.29 -21.74
C ASN A 417 29.89 0.77 -22.43
N PRO A 418 29.51 0.20 -23.60
CA PRO A 418 28.30 0.57 -24.32
C PRO A 418 27.01 0.35 -23.51
N ASP A 419 26.95 -0.70 -22.69
CA ASP A 419 25.79 -1.00 -21.85
C ASP A 419 25.62 0.04 -20.75
N LEU A 420 26.73 0.48 -20.14
CA LEU A 420 26.72 1.55 -19.15
C LEU A 420 26.29 2.88 -19.80
N SER A 421 26.77 3.17 -21.00
CA SER A 421 26.36 4.34 -21.79
C SER A 421 24.85 4.32 -22.11
N SER A 422 24.34 3.16 -22.55
CA SER A 422 22.92 2.94 -22.81
C SER A 422 22.07 3.09 -21.54
N HIS A 423 22.51 2.50 -20.42
CA HIS A 423 21.86 2.62 -19.12
C HIS A 423 21.77 4.08 -18.64
N ALA A 424 22.88 4.82 -18.69
CA ALA A 424 22.90 6.22 -18.27
C ALA A 424 22.03 7.12 -19.15
N SER A 425 21.95 6.85 -20.46
CA SER A 425 21.03 7.56 -21.36
C SER A 425 19.58 7.35 -20.93
N LYS A 426 19.18 6.09 -20.66
CA LYS A 426 17.83 5.77 -20.13
C LYS A 426 17.59 6.45 -18.78
N TYR A 427 18.57 6.43 -17.88
CA TYR A 427 18.45 7.01 -16.55
C TYR A 427 18.34 8.54 -16.58
N ASN A 428 19.11 9.21 -17.45
CA ASN A 428 19.00 10.65 -17.69
C ASN A 428 17.61 11.02 -18.19
N THR A 429 17.09 10.31 -19.20
CA THR A 429 15.75 10.53 -19.75
C THR A 429 14.67 10.33 -18.69
N LEU A 430 14.72 9.23 -17.94
CA LEU A 430 13.77 8.94 -16.87
C LEU A 430 13.77 10.04 -15.80
N SER A 431 14.96 10.41 -15.31
CA SER A 431 15.10 11.42 -14.26
C SER A 431 14.59 12.77 -14.73
N ALA A 432 14.91 13.18 -15.96
CA ALA A 432 14.43 14.43 -16.55
C ALA A 432 12.90 14.46 -16.72
N ASN A 433 12.30 13.35 -17.16
CA ASN A 433 10.84 13.21 -17.26
C ASN A 433 10.16 13.32 -15.89
N ASN A 434 10.74 12.66 -14.88
CA ASN A 434 10.24 12.70 -13.50
C ASN A 434 10.31 14.13 -12.94
N ALA A 435 11.44 14.82 -13.12
CA ALA A 435 11.58 16.22 -12.70
C ALA A 435 10.61 17.15 -13.45
N ARG A 436 10.39 16.94 -14.76
CA ARG A 436 9.40 17.71 -15.54
C ARG A 436 7.99 17.52 -14.99
N PHE A 437 7.61 16.29 -14.65
CA PHE A 437 6.30 16.02 -14.06
C PHE A 437 6.12 16.72 -12.71
N SER A 438 7.10 16.59 -11.79
CA SER A 438 7.04 17.31 -10.51
C SER A 438 6.92 18.82 -10.68
N ARG A 439 7.65 19.39 -11.65
CA ARG A 439 7.56 20.82 -11.98
C ARG A 439 6.17 21.24 -12.46
N LEU A 440 5.51 20.43 -13.30
CA LEU A 440 4.14 20.69 -13.75
C LEU A 440 3.15 20.70 -12.60
N ILE A 441 3.27 19.73 -11.69
CA ILE A 441 2.42 19.65 -10.49
C ILE A 441 2.61 20.89 -9.61
N MET A 442 3.86 21.29 -9.35
CA MET A 442 4.16 22.47 -8.55
C MET A 442 3.63 23.77 -9.18
N GLN A 443 3.71 23.91 -10.51
CA GLN A 443 3.10 25.02 -11.25
C GLN A 443 1.58 25.02 -11.14
N GLY A 444 0.96 23.84 -11.29
CA GLY A 444 -0.48 23.66 -11.16
C GLY A 444 -1.01 24.17 -9.82
N ILE A 445 -0.42 23.72 -8.71
CA ILE A 445 -0.80 24.13 -7.35
C ILE A 445 -0.79 25.65 -7.19
N ARG A 446 0.22 26.32 -7.75
CA ARG A 446 0.34 27.78 -7.69
C ARG A 446 -0.68 28.49 -8.60
N TRP A 447 -1.09 27.88 -9.71
CA TRP A 447 -2.01 28.48 -10.71
C TRP A 447 -3.51 28.32 -10.40
N PHE A 448 -3.95 27.18 -9.86
CA PHE A 448 -5.39 26.86 -9.70
C PHE A 448 -6.18 27.86 -8.82
N ARG A 449 -5.53 28.61 -7.93
CA ARG A 449 -6.19 29.66 -7.15
C ARG A 449 -6.52 30.94 -7.94
N LYS A 450 -5.78 31.26 -9.03
CA LYS A 450 -6.15 32.40 -9.90
C LYS A 450 -7.53 32.20 -10.56
N LEU A 451 -8.02 30.96 -10.58
CA LEU A 451 -9.30 30.55 -11.16
C LEU A 451 -10.40 30.35 -10.11
N GLY A 452 -10.16 30.65 -8.83
CA GLY A 452 -11.18 30.55 -7.77
C GLY A 452 -11.58 29.11 -7.38
N ILE A 453 -10.81 28.11 -7.80
CA ILE A 453 -11.12 26.70 -7.55
C ILE A 453 -10.64 26.33 -6.12
N GLY A 454 -11.52 25.70 -5.33
CA GLY A 454 -11.52 25.66 -3.86
C GLY A 454 -10.32 25.03 -3.12
N ARG A 455 -10.33 25.18 -1.78
CA ARG A 455 -9.23 24.90 -0.81
C ARG A 455 -8.77 23.42 -0.74
N ASP A 456 -9.55 22.48 -1.28
CA ASP A 456 -9.37 21.02 -1.05
C ASP A 456 -8.80 20.24 -2.25
N ILE A 457 -8.39 20.94 -3.29
CA ILE A 457 -8.13 20.34 -4.63
C ILE A 457 -6.75 19.72 -4.76
N VAL A 458 -5.76 20.12 -3.97
CA VAL A 458 -4.37 19.67 -4.17
C VAL A 458 -4.19 18.16 -4.01
N ALA A 459 -4.90 17.52 -3.07
CA ALA A 459 -4.88 16.06 -2.93
C ALA A 459 -5.53 15.35 -4.14
N ASP A 460 -6.67 15.85 -4.62
CA ASP A 460 -7.42 15.26 -5.73
C ASP A 460 -6.68 15.46 -7.06
N LEU A 461 -6.07 16.63 -7.24
CA LEU A 461 -5.31 16.99 -8.42
C LEU A 461 -4.03 16.16 -8.55
N LEU A 462 -3.44 15.76 -7.43
CA LEU A 462 -2.32 14.82 -7.38
C LEU A 462 -2.73 13.41 -7.72
N GLU A 463 -3.79 12.89 -7.12
CA GLU A 463 -4.27 11.54 -7.42
C GLU A 463 -4.68 11.42 -8.89
N HIS A 464 -5.32 12.45 -9.44
CA HIS A 464 -5.85 12.45 -10.82
C HIS A 464 -4.80 12.76 -11.90
N ALA A 465 -3.87 13.69 -11.66
CA ALA A 465 -2.78 13.98 -12.63
C ALA A 465 -1.81 12.80 -12.78
N VAL A 466 -1.65 12.00 -11.72
CA VAL A 466 -0.86 10.78 -11.72
C VAL A 466 -1.56 9.67 -12.50
N GLU A 467 -2.88 9.50 -12.34
CA GLU A 467 -3.66 8.50 -13.07
C GLU A 467 -3.63 8.72 -14.60
N LYS A 468 -3.61 9.97 -15.07
CA LYS A 468 -3.49 10.31 -16.52
C LYS A 468 -2.09 10.06 -17.08
N ARG A 469 -1.04 10.32 -16.29
CA ARG A 469 0.35 10.01 -16.68
C ARG A 469 0.56 8.52 -16.90
N GLU A 470 -0.05 7.69 -16.06
CA GLU A 470 0.06 6.22 -16.14
C GLU A 470 -0.64 5.61 -17.37
N LYS A 471 -1.59 6.32 -17.99
CA LYS A 471 -2.28 5.91 -19.22
C LYS A 471 -1.56 6.32 -20.51
N GLY A 472 -0.48 7.10 -20.41
CA GLY A 472 0.31 7.54 -21.57
C GLY A 472 -0.28 8.75 -22.33
N ASP A 473 -1.32 9.39 -21.78
CA ASP A 473 -1.96 10.54 -22.41
C ASP A 473 -1.11 11.81 -22.30
N LYS A 474 -1.17 12.67 -23.33
CA LYS A 474 -0.63 14.03 -23.23
C LYS A 474 -1.39 14.78 -22.15
N VAL A 475 -0.69 15.25 -21.13
CA VAL A 475 -1.26 16.10 -20.07
C VAL A 475 -1.59 17.47 -20.66
N ASP A 476 -2.79 17.62 -21.21
CA ASP A 476 -3.38 18.92 -21.49
C ASP A 476 -4.21 19.35 -20.26
N LEU A 477 -3.63 20.25 -19.46
CA LEU A 477 -4.26 20.77 -18.24
C LEU A 477 -5.49 21.65 -18.54
N LYS A 478 -5.68 22.11 -19.78
CA LYS A 478 -6.87 22.88 -20.20
C LYS A 478 -8.03 21.98 -20.64
N GLU A 479 -7.76 20.88 -21.36
CA GLU A 479 -8.78 19.90 -21.75
C GLU A 479 -9.14 18.92 -20.63
N SER A 480 -8.26 18.72 -19.64
CA SER A 480 -8.52 17.85 -18.49
C SER A 480 -9.75 18.24 -17.65
N LEU A 481 -10.31 19.43 -17.86
CA LEU A 481 -11.52 19.93 -17.19
C LEU A 481 -12.83 19.59 -17.94
N SER A 482 -12.79 19.28 -19.24
CA SER A 482 -14.01 19.01 -20.04
C SER A 482 -14.49 17.56 -19.99
N HIS A 483 -13.61 16.61 -19.65
CA HIS A 483 -13.97 15.18 -19.57
C HIS A 483 -14.30 14.67 -18.16
N THR A 484 -14.40 15.57 -17.17
CA THR A 484 -14.59 15.26 -15.74
C THR A 484 -15.94 14.62 -15.36
N VAL A 485 -16.79 14.22 -16.33
CA VAL A 485 -18.17 13.83 -16.01
C VAL A 485 -18.55 12.39 -16.38
N LEU A 486 -17.89 11.69 -17.31
CA LEU A 486 -18.35 10.35 -17.71
C LEU A 486 -17.21 9.45 -18.20
N ALA A 487 -16.67 8.59 -17.33
CA ALA A 487 -15.98 7.37 -17.77
C ALA A 487 -15.96 6.31 -16.66
N ASN A 488 -16.68 5.22 -16.91
CA ASN A 488 -16.75 3.99 -16.12
C ASN A 488 -15.36 3.44 -15.75
N VAL A 489 -15.09 3.29 -14.45
CA VAL A 489 -14.12 2.31 -13.95
C VAL A 489 -14.82 1.45 -12.90
N ARG A 490 -15.22 0.22 -13.25
CA ARG A 490 -15.44 -0.82 -12.25
C ARG A 490 -14.14 -0.96 -11.46
N ARG A 491 -14.13 -0.58 -10.17
CA ARG A 491 -12.91 -0.56 -9.36
C ARG A 491 -12.39 -1.96 -9.06
N LYS A 492 -11.07 -2.12 -9.22
CA LYS A 492 -10.29 -3.31 -8.88
C LYS A 492 -10.15 -3.42 -7.35
N ALA A 493 -10.03 -4.65 -6.84
CA ALA A 493 -9.83 -4.99 -5.42
C ALA A 493 -8.69 -4.19 -4.75
N ASP A 494 -8.64 -4.09 -3.42
CA ASP A 494 -7.56 -3.38 -2.69
C ASP A 494 -6.16 -3.90 -3.07
N SER A 495 -5.11 -3.10 -2.90
CA SER A 495 -3.73 -3.53 -3.16
C SER A 495 -3.33 -4.80 -2.40
N ILE A 496 -3.83 -4.97 -1.17
CA ILE A 496 -3.61 -6.17 -0.34
C ILE A 496 -4.51 -7.33 -0.81
N GLU A 497 -5.76 -7.09 -1.17
CA GLU A 497 -6.65 -8.13 -1.73
C GLU A 497 -6.13 -8.65 -3.08
N GLN A 498 -5.62 -7.76 -3.94
CA GLN A 498 -4.93 -8.12 -5.17
C GLN A 498 -3.63 -8.87 -4.90
N PHE A 499 -2.86 -8.46 -3.88
CA PHE A 499 -1.68 -9.19 -3.46
C PHE A 499 -2.03 -10.61 -3.00
N LEU A 500 -3.07 -10.78 -2.16
CA LEU A 500 -3.52 -12.09 -1.69
C LEU A 500 -4.02 -12.95 -2.86
N LYS A 501 -4.81 -12.38 -3.79
CA LYS A 501 -5.22 -13.07 -5.02
C LYS A 501 -4.04 -13.53 -5.87
N LYS A 502 -2.99 -12.71 -6.00
CA LYS A 502 -1.75 -13.09 -6.69
C LYS A 502 -0.91 -14.08 -5.90
N LYS A 503 -0.98 -14.05 -4.56
CA LYS A 503 -0.24 -14.95 -3.69
C LYS A 503 -0.82 -16.36 -3.75
N PHE A 504 -2.15 -16.47 -3.73
CA PHE A 504 -2.93 -17.70 -3.90
C PHE A 504 -3.44 -17.80 -5.35
N ASP A 505 -2.53 -17.75 -6.31
CA ASP A 505 -2.81 -17.65 -7.76
C ASP A 505 -3.51 -18.90 -8.32
N GLU A 506 -4.83 -18.98 -8.14
CA GLU A 506 -5.67 -20.04 -8.66
C GLU A 506 -5.51 -20.23 -10.18
N PRO A 507 -5.50 -19.20 -11.03
CA PRO A 507 -5.32 -19.38 -12.47
C PRO A 507 -4.02 -20.10 -12.84
N SER A 508 -2.91 -19.74 -12.19
CA SER A 508 -1.62 -20.40 -12.43
C SER A 508 -1.62 -21.85 -11.93
N ILE A 509 -2.25 -22.12 -10.78
CA ILE A 509 -2.36 -23.47 -10.23
C ILE A 509 -3.27 -24.33 -11.11
N SER A 510 -4.40 -23.81 -11.55
CA SER A 510 -5.30 -24.43 -12.53
C SER A 510 -4.58 -24.75 -13.83
N LYS A 511 -3.74 -23.85 -14.34
CA LYS A 511 -2.93 -24.09 -15.53
C LYS A 511 -1.90 -25.20 -15.29
N LEU A 512 -1.20 -25.17 -14.16
CA LEU A 512 -0.19 -26.16 -13.79
C LEU A 512 -0.80 -27.55 -13.61
N LEU A 513 -1.96 -27.64 -12.93
CA LEU A 513 -2.73 -28.87 -12.76
C LEU A 513 -3.26 -29.43 -14.08
N ARG A 514 -3.61 -28.57 -15.05
CA ARG A 514 -4.10 -28.98 -16.38
C ARG A 514 -2.99 -29.39 -17.35
N LYS A 515 -1.86 -28.68 -17.34
CA LYS A 515 -0.85 -28.75 -18.42
C LYS A 515 0.51 -29.31 -17.96
N GLY A 516 0.74 -29.49 -16.66
CA GLY A 516 2.07 -29.79 -16.13
C GLY A 516 3.05 -28.63 -16.30
N HIS A 517 4.34 -28.88 -16.05
CA HIS A 517 5.41 -27.95 -16.41
C HIS A 517 5.46 -27.80 -17.95
N LEU A 518 5.84 -26.64 -18.53
CA LEU A 518 5.95 -26.52 -20.01
C LEU A 518 7.39 -26.68 -20.51
N SER A 519 8.32 -26.83 -19.58
CA SER A 519 9.77 -26.83 -19.79
C SER A 519 10.34 -28.14 -19.27
N TYR A 520 10.40 -29.17 -20.10
CA TYR A 520 11.09 -30.43 -19.81
C TYR A 520 11.69 -31.03 -21.06
N ASP A 521 12.69 -31.87 -20.85
CA ASP A 521 13.34 -32.65 -21.87
C ASP A 521 12.38 -33.73 -22.40
N ILE A 522 12.28 -33.84 -23.72
CA ILE A 522 11.48 -34.88 -24.38
C ILE A 522 12.41 -35.71 -25.25
N GLY A 523 12.34 -37.03 -25.10
CA GLY A 523 13.05 -37.99 -25.94
C GLY A 523 12.28 -38.32 -27.21
N PHE A 524 12.99 -38.50 -28.31
CA PHE A 524 12.45 -38.95 -29.60
C PHE A 524 13.30 -40.11 -30.11
N ILE A 525 12.67 -41.24 -30.45
CA ILE A 525 13.36 -42.42 -30.97
C ILE A 525 12.54 -43.11 -32.06
N SER A 526 13.20 -43.59 -33.11
CA SER A 526 12.53 -44.35 -34.17
C SER A 526 12.10 -45.72 -33.65
N GLU A 527 10.94 -46.22 -34.10
CA GLU A 527 10.56 -47.61 -33.84
C GLU A 527 11.51 -48.61 -34.53
N ASP A 528 12.19 -48.19 -35.60
CA ASP A 528 13.19 -48.98 -36.33
C ASP A 528 14.50 -49.17 -35.55
N CYS A 529 14.63 -48.52 -34.39
CA CYS A 529 15.72 -48.75 -33.45
C CYS A 529 15.90 -50.27 -33.20
N PRO A 530 17.12 -50.84 -33.32
CA PRO A 530 17.36 -52.27 -33.15
C PRO A 530 16.87 -52.83 -31.80
N GLU A 531 16.86 -52.00 -30.77
CA GLU A 531 16.42 -52.31 -29.42
C GLU A 531 14.89 -52.36 -29.27
N LEU A 532 14.14 -51.81 -30.23
CA LEU A 532 12.67 -51.83 -30.30
C LEU A 532 12.15 -52.79 -31.40
N THR A 533 12.85 -52.89 -32.51
CA THR A 533 12.42 -53.66 -33.69
C THR A 533 12.30 -55.15 -33.40
N GLY A 534 11.14 -55.73 -33.71
CA GLY A 534 10.88 -57.18 -33.56
C GLY A 534 10.76 -57.68 -32.11
N LYS A 535 10.78 -56.78 -31.11
CA LYS A 535 10.61 -57.09 -29.69
C LYS A 535 9.15 -57.18 -29.27
N SER A 536 8.87 -57.98 -28.24
CA SER A 536 7.54 -58.02 -27.62
C SER A 536 7.20 -56.71 -26.91
N ALA A 537 5.91 -56.46 -26.65
CA ALA A 537 5.46 -55.23 -25.97
C ALA A 537 6.10 -55.04 -24.58
N GLN A 538 6.31 -56.14 -23.84
CA GLN A 538 6.96 -56.14 -22.53
C GLN A 538 8.43 -55.72 -22.64
N GLU A 539 9.17 -56.30 -23.58
CA GLU A 539 10.59 -55.97 -23.80
C GLU A 539 10.77 -54.52 -24.25
N LYS A 540 9.88 -54.01 -25.12
CA LYS A 540 9.86 -52.60 -25.51
C LYS A 540 9.68 -51.69 -24.30
N LEU A 541 8.72 -51.99 -23.42
CA LEU A 541 8.46 -51.20 -22.21
C LEU A 541 9.64 -51.22 -21.23
N GLU A 542 10.26 -52.38 -21.00
CA GLU A 542 11.43 -52.49 -20.11
C GLU A 542 12.63 -51.68 -20.63
N PHE A 543 12.87 -51.72 -21.95
CA PHE A 543 13.91 -50.92 -22.58
C PHE A 543 13.64 -49.42 -22.44
N LEU A 544 12.43 -48.98 -22.81
CA LEU A 544 12.03 -47.57 -22.73
C LEU A 544 12.03 -47.06 -21.28
N GLN A 545 11.67 -47.90 -20.32
CA GLN A 545 11.76 -47.56 -18.90
C GLN A 545 13.19 -47.29 -18.47
N LYS A 546 14.10 -48.23 -18.76
CA LYS A 546 15.52 -48.08 -18.44
C LYS A 546 16.12 -46.84 -19.13
N LEU A 547 15.75 -46.62 -20.39
CA LEU A 547 16.22 -45.49 -21.17
C LEU A 547 15.70 -44.15 -20.61
N SER A 548 14.43 -44.10 -20.20
CA SER A 548 13.83 -42.95 -19.53
C SER A 548 14.52 -42.67 -18.18
N GLU A 549 14.70 -43.68 -17.33
CA GLU A 549 15.36 -43.56 -16.01
C GLU A 549 16.81 -43.05 -16.12
N GLN A 550 17.56 -43.54 -17.11
CA GLN A 550 18.93 -43.07 -17.39
C GLN A 550 19.00 -41.59 -17.79
N ASN A 551 17.90 -41.04 -18.28
CA ASN A 551 17.76 -39.66 -18.73
C ASN A 551 16.80 -38.87 -17.82
N ASN A 552 16.90 -39.06 -16.50
CA ASN A 552 16.11 -38.34 -15.48
C ASN A 552 14.59 -38.55 -15.57
N GLY A 553 14.13 -39.68 -16.10
CA GLY A 553 12.71 -40.05 -16.14
C GLY A 553 11.90 -39.32 -17.22
N ILE A 554 12.53 -38.87 -18.30
CA ILE A 554 11.86 -38.12 -19.37
C ILE A 554 10.86 -38.97 -20.16
N PRO A 555 9.78 -38.37 -20.70
CA PRO A 555 8.89 -39.02 -21.64
C PRO A 555 9.59 -39.24 -23.00
N ILE A 556 9.22 -40.31 -23.70
CA ILE A 556 9.84 -40.69 -24.98
C ILE A 556 8.76 -40.90 -26.05
N PHE A 557 8.79 -40.08 -27.10
CA PHE A 557 8.00 -40.28 -28.30
C PHE A 557 8.68 -41.28 -29.24
N ILE A 558 7.86 -42.12 -29.83
CA ILE A 558 8.25 -43.14 -30.78
C ILE A 558 7.49 -42.91 -32.07
N LYS A 559 8.18 -42.95 -33.21
CA LYS A 559 7.57 -42.86 -34.54
C LYS A 559 7.71 -44.21 -35.24
N SER A 560 6.60 -44.75 -35.73
CA SER A 560 6.61 -45.97 -36.54
C SER A 560 7.17 -45.69 -37.94
N SER A 561 7.81 -46.69 -38.55
CA SER A 561 8.24 -46.66 -39.95
C SER A 561 7.05 -46.42 -40.90
N GLU A 562 7.24 -45.58 -41.93
CA GLU A 562 6.24 -45.38 -42.99
C GLU A 562 6.29 -46.56 -43.98
N SER A 563 5.36 -47.50 -43.87
CA SER A 563 5.23 -48.62 -44.80
C SER A 563 4.05 -48.43 -45.77
N GLY A 564 4.33 -47.96 -46.98
CA GLY A 564 3.33 -47.82 -48.05
C GLY A 564 2.27 -46.73 -47.78
N ASN A 565 1.01 -46.99 -48.17
CA ASN A 565 -0.12 -46.03 -48.11
C ASN A 565 -0.67 -45.73 -46.68
N SER A 566 0.02 -46.14 -45.62
CA SER A 566 -0.42 -45.91 -44.22
C SER A 566 0.43 -44.81 -43.57
N PRO A 567 -0.19 -43.78 -42.94
CA PRO A 567 0.56 -42.70 -42.29
C PRO A 567 1.34 -43.19 -41.07
N ALA A 568 2.46 -42.52 -40.76
CA ALA A 568 3.25 -42.78 -39.57
C ALA A 568 2.40 -42.69 -38.29
N ARG A 569 2.55 -43.67 -37.41
CA ARG A 569 1.95 -43.67 -36.07
C ARG A 569 2.94 -43.11 -35.08
N TYR A 570 2.41 -42.35 -34.13
CA TYR A 570 3.18 -41.86 -32.99
C TYR A 570 2.71 -42.59 -31.74
N SER A 571 3.66 -43.05 -30.93
CA SER A 571 3.39 -43.63 -29.61
C SER A 571 4.18 -42.86 -28.56
N LEU A 572 3.62 -42.70 -27.37
CA LEU A 572 4.28 -42.06 -26.23
C LEU A 572 4.50 -43.08 -25.12
N TYR A 573 5.75 -43.29 -24.77
CA TYR A 573 6.13 -44.02 -23.57
C TYR A 573 5.93 -43.16 -22.32
N ARG A 574 5.28 -43.73 -21.29
CA ARG A 574 5.09 -43.11 -19.98
C ARG A 574 5.18 -44.13 -18.84
N PHE A 575 5.62 -43.68 -17.67
CA PHE A 575 5.51 -44.42 -16.41
C PHE A 575 4.48 -43.75 -15.49
N ASN A 576 3.65 -44.53 -14.80
CA ASN A 576 2.62 -44.02 -13.89
C ASN A 576 3.11 -44.15 -12.44
N ARG A 577 3.40 -43.03 -11.77
CA ARG A 577 3.92 -43.01 -10.38
C ARG A 577 2.92 -43.56 -9.35
N ASN A 578 1.61 -43.43 -9.61
CA ASN A 578 0.55 -43.87 -8.69
C ASN A 578 0.30 -45.39 -8.77
N THR A 579 0.32 -45.97 -9.97
CA THR A 579 0.15 -47.43 -10.16
C THR A 579 1.47 -48.20 -10.21
N ARG A 580 2.60 -47.49 -10.37
CA ARG A 580 3.95 -48.04 -10.62
C ARG A 580 4.04 -48.89 -11.90
N GLU A 581 3.25 -48.57 -12.91
CA GLU A 581 3.19 -49.30 -14.18
C GLU A 581 3.65 -48.45 -15.37
N SER A 582 4.38 -49.08 -16.30
CA SER A 582 4.84 -48.51 -17.57
C SER A 582 3.84 -48.79 -18.69
N GLN A 583 3.59 -47.85 -19.59
CA GLN A 583 2.66 -48.03 -20.71
C GLN A 583 3.04 -47.21 -21.95
N LEU A 584 2.56 -47.68 -23.11
CA LEU A 584 2.65 -47.01 -24.41
C LEU A 584 1.26 -46.53 -24.83
N VAL A 585 1.16 -45.28 -25.27
CA VAL A 585 -0.10 -44.67 -25.71
C VAL A 585 0.03 -44.23 -27.17
N ASP A 586 -0.83 -44.74 -28.04
CA ASP A 586 -0.83 -44.41 -29.47
C ASP A 586 -1.69 -43.17 -29.77
N PHE A 587 -1.21 -42.29 -30.65
CA PHE A 587 -1.95 -41.14 -31.15
C PHE A 587 -2.62 -41.49 -32.49
N ALA A 588 -3.96 -41.54 -32.52
CA ALA A 588 -4.72 -41.91 -33.71
C ALA A 588 -5.48 -40.74 -34.39
N ASP A 589 -5.47 -39.52 -33.82
CA ASP A 589 -6.17 -38.36 -34.39
C ASP A 589 -5.30 -37.69 -35.49
N GLU A 590 -5.73 -37.79 -36.75
CA GLU A 590 -5.06 -37.19 -37.91
C GLU A 590 -4.83 -35.67 -37.77
N SER A 591 -5.77 -34.95 -37.15
CA SER A 591 -5.66 -33.49 -36.96
C SER A 591 -4.56 -33.12 -35.95
N LEU A 592 -4.33 -33.99 -34.96
CA LEU A 592 -3.23 -33.85 -34.00
C LEU A 592 -1.89 -34.20 -34.66
N ILE A 593 -1.85 -35.27 -35.45
CA ILE A 593 -0.65 -35.70 -36.18
C ILE A 593 -0.16 -34.61 -37.14
N ILE A 594 -1.06 -33.94 -37.87
CA ILE A 594 -0.70 -32.83 -38.77
C ILE A 594 -0.06 -31.67 -38.00
N LYS A 595 -0.66 -31.26 -36.87
CA LYS A 595 -0.11 -30.18 -36.03
C LYS A 595 1.23 -30.58 -35.42
N PHE A 596 1.35 -31.82 -34.95
CA PHE A 596 2.57 -32.37 -34.38
C PHE A 596 3.71 -32.39 -35.40
N ASN A 597 3.46 -32.93 -36.60
CA ASN A 597 4.42 -32.91 -37.73
C ASN A 597 4.86 -31.50 -38.11
N HIS A 598 3.95 -30.53 -38.12
CA HIS A 598 4.29 -29.15 -38.41
C HIS A 598 5.29 -28.58 -37.38
N ILE A 599 5.07 -28.85 -36.09
CA ILE A 599 5.96 -28.40 -35.01
C ILE A 599 7.32 -29.09 -35.10
N LEU A 600 7.35 -30.41 -35.33
CA LEU A 600 8.60 -31.17 -35.50
C LEU A 600 9.44 -30.64 -36.66
N ASN A 601 8.82 -30.46 -37.84
CA ASN A 601 9.49 -29.99 -39.04
C ASN A 601 10.00 -28.55 -38.90
N LYS A 602 9.18 -27.66 -38.32
CA LYS A 602 9.56 -26.26 -38.06
C LYS A 602 10.79 -26.15 -37.18
N ASN A 603 10.99 -27.09 -36.26
CA ASN A 603 12.08 -27.06 -35.28
C ASN A 603 13.21 -28.05 -35.60
N GLY A 604 13.17 -28.72 -36.76
CA GLY A 604 14.23 -29.64 -37.21
C GLY A 604 14.39 -30.89 -36.34
N ILE A 605 13.28 -31.43 -35.83
CA ILE A 605 13.27 -32.56 -34.90
C ILE A 605 13.14 -33.86 -35.68
N GLU A 606 14.15 -34.71 -35.57
CA GLU A 606 14.20 -36.01 -36.24
C GLU A 606 14.13 -37.16 -35.23
N PHE A 607 13.45 -38.23 -35.64
CA PHE A 607 13.45 -39.52 -34.95
C PHE A 607 14.59 -40.36 -35.53
N LYS A 608 15.52 -40.78 -34.67
CA LYS A 608 16.70 -41.56 -35.05
C LYS A 608 16.70 -42.89 -34.32
N ASP A 609 17.60 -43.80 -34.70
CA ASP A 609 17.78 -45.10 -34.04
C ASP A 609 18.41 -44.97 -32.64
N GLU A 610 18.83 -43.76 -32.26
CA GLU A 610 19.30 -43.38 -30.93
C GLU A 610 18.40 -42.30 -30.31
N LEU A 611 18.37 -42.21 -28.98
CA LEU A 611 17.53 -41.25 -28.24
C LEU A 611 17.98 -39.81 -28.53
N ASN A 612 17.12 -39.06 -29.22
CA ASN A 612 17.30 -37.63 -29.42
C ASN A 612 16.53 -36.86 -28.33
N VAL A 613 17.22 -36.15 -27.44
CA VAL A 613 16.61 -35.40 -26.33
C VAL A 613 16.58 -33.91 -26.65
N ILE A 614 15.41 -33.29 -26.51
CA ILE A 614 15.23 -31.85 -26.77
C ILE A 614 14.92 -31.10 -25.48
N SER A 615 15.83 -30.19 -25.14
CA SER A 615 15.74 -29.25 -24.01
C SER A 615 15.38 -27.84 -24.48
N ASN A 616 14.20 -27.66 -25.08
CA ASN A 616 13.75 -26.35 -25.57
C ASN A 616 12.31 -26.06 -25.17
N GLU A 617 12.16 -25.19 -24.17
CA GLU A 617 10.87 -24.82 -23.56
C GLU A 617 9.79 -24.39 -24.55
N LYS A 618 10.17 -23.66 -25.62
CA LYS A 618 9.20 -23.19 -26.61
C LYS A 618 8.68 -24.35 -27.46
N VAL A 619 9.58 -25.22 -27.86
CA VAL A 619 9.30 -26.38 -28.70
C VAL A 619 8.52 -27.42 -27.92
N THR A 620 8.96 -27.72 -26.70
CA THR A 620 8.29 -28.65 -25.79
C THR A 620 6.89 -28.13 -25.51
N GLY A 621 6.73 -26.86 -25.14
CA GLY A 621 5.43 -26.20 -24.96
C GLY A 621 4.48 -26.34 -26.16
N GLU A 622 4.96 -26.09 -27.39
CA GLU A 622 4.18 -26.25 -28.62
C GLU A 622 3.72 -27.71 -28.82
N LEU A 623 4.58 -28.70 -28.57
CA LEU A 623 4.26 -30.13 -28.72
C LEU A 623 3.25 -30.60 -27.66
N ILE A 624 3.41 -30.16 -26.42
CA ILE A 624 2.52 -30.50 -25.30
C ILE A 624 1.13 -29.91 -25.53
N ASP A 625 1.06 -28.63 -25.92
CA ASP A 625 -0.22 -27.98 -26.23
C ASP A 625 -0.91 -28.65 -27.42
N ALA A 626 -0.16 -29.12 -28.42
CA ALA A 626 -0.74 -29.89 -29.51
C ALA A 626 -1.39 -31.18 -28.99
N VAL A 627 -0.66 -31.96 -28.18
CA VAL A 627 -1.14 -33.23 -27.61
C VAL A 627 -2.31 -33.03 -26.61
N LEU A 628 -2.29 -31.97 -25.80
CA LEU A 628 -3.27 -31.73 -24.72
C LEU A 628 -4.48 -30.86 -25.12
N SER A 629 -4.55 -30.36 -26.36
CA SER A 629 -5.56 -29.36 -26.79
C SER A 629 -7.03 -29.82 -26.81
N LYS A 630 -7.34 -31.11 -26.53
CA LYS A 630 -8.71 -31.66 -26.58
C LYS A 630 -9.15 -32.55 -25.39
N THR A 631 -8.34 -32.70 -24.34
CA THR A 631 -8.56 -33.73 -23.28
C THR A 631 -9.25 -33.20 -22.02
N ASP A 632 -10.12 -34.02 -21.42
CA ASP A 632 -10.77 -33.79 -20.12
C ASP A 632 -9.81 -34.16 -18.97
N LEU A 633 -9.86 -33.41 -17.85
CA LEU A 633 -9.00 -33.57 -16.66
C LEU A 633 -9.17 -34.92 -15.95
N THR A 634 -10.16 -35.71 -16.35
CA THR A 634 -10.51 -37.02 -15.77
C THR A 634 -10.11 -38.20 -16.65
N ASP A 635 -9.48 -37.95 -17.81
CA ASP A 635 -9.12 -39.01 -18.76
C ASP A 635 -7.94 -39.86 -18.27
N PRO A 636 -8.14 -41.18 -17.99
CA PRO A 636 -7.08 -42.08 -17.52
C PRO A 636 -5.98 -42.35 -18.57
N THR A 637 -6.18 -41.94 -19.82
CA THR A 637 -5.17 -42.05 -20.90
C THR A 637 -4.10 -40.95 -20.84
N MET A 638 -4.23 -39.97 -19.94
CA MET A 638 -3.35 -38.79 -19.82
C MET A 638 -1.94 -39.09 -19.28
N PRO A 639 -0.84 -38.78 -20.01
CA PRO A 639 0.51 -39.09 -19.56
C PRO A 639 0.93 -38.45 -18.23
N LEU A 640 1.40 -39.27 -17.29
CA LEU A 640 1.67 -38.90 -15.89
C LEU A 640 3.13 -38.58 -15.58
N ASN A 641 4.02 -38.63 -16.58
CA ASN A 641 5.44 -38.32 -16.42
C ASN A 641 5.84 -37.09 -17.23
N PHE A 642 5.45 -35.96 -16.68
CA PHE A 642 6.24 -34.75 -16.64
C PHE A 642 6.57 -34.55 -15.16
N LEU A 643 7.83 -34.36 -14.75
CA LEU A 643 8.17 -34.14 -13.33
C LEU A 643 7.19 -33.10 -12.71
N PRO A 644 6.67 -33.41 -11.52
CA PRO A 644 5.24 -33.38 -11.30
C PRO A 644 4.80 -31.95 -11.00
N ALA A 645 3.63 -31.57 -11.50
CA ALA A 645 2.91 -30.44 -10.92
C ALA A 645 2.89 -30.56 -9.38
N ASP A 646 2.84 -31.80 -8.86
CA ASP A 646 2.86 -32.14 -7.43
C ASP A 646 4.01 -31.51 -6.66
N GLU A 647 5.28 -31.65 -7.06
CA GLU A 647 6.42 -31.14 -6.27
C GLU A 647 6.39 -29.60 -6.19
N GLU A 648 6.07 -28.93 -7.29
CA GLU A 648 5.92 -27.47 -7.33
C GLU A 648 4.65 -27.01 -6.60
N ILE A 649 3.54 -27.76 -6.69
CA ILE A 649 2.29 -27.46 -5.97
C ILE A 649 2.49 -27.69 -4.48
N GLU A 650 3.14 -28.78 -4.07
CA GLU A 650 3.47 -29.08 -2.68
C GLU A 650 4.35 -27.99 -2.09
N LYS A 651 5.40 -27.58 -2.82
CA LYS A 651 6.23 -26.44 -2.44
C LYS A 651 5.42 -25.16 -2.29
N ARG A 652 4.52 -24.85 -3.23
CA ARG A 652 3.63 -23.68 -3.13
C ARG A 652 2.69 -23.76 -1.93
N ILE A 653 2.12 -24.93 -1.65
CA ILE A 653 1.27 -25.15 -0.47
C ILE A 653 2.07 -24.92 0.81
N GLN A 654 3.29 -25.45 0.90
CA GLN A 654 4.18 -25.23 2.04
C GLN A 654 4.56 -23.74 2.20
N GLU A 655 4.84 -23.04 1.09
CA GLU A 655 5.12 -21.60 1.11
C GLU A 655 3.90 -20.77 1.53
N TRP A 656 2.70 -21.18 1.12
CA TRP A 656 1.44 -20.57 1.56
C TRP A 656 1.20 -20.81 3.05
N GLU A 657 1.41 -22.04 3.52
CA GLU A 657 1.32 -22.39 4.93
C GLU A 657 2.29 -21.55 5.75
N ALA A 658 3.58 -21.59 5.44
CA ALA A 658 4.61 -20.80 6.11
C ALA A 658 4.31 -19.30 6.09
N PHE A 659 3.76 -18.77 4.98
CA PHE A 659 3.36 -17.37 4.89
C PHE A 659 2.25 -17.01 5.90
N LEU A 660 1.21 -17.84 6.00
CA LEU A 660 0.11 -17.62 6.95
C LEU A 660 0.55 -17.85 8.40
N GLU A 661 1.45 -18.80 8.64
CA GLU A 661 2.04 -19.03 9.97
C GLU A 661 2.86 -17.84 10.46
N ASN A 662 3.70 -17.29 9.59
CA ASN A 662 4.58 -16.16 9.91
C ASN A 662 3.83 -14.82 9.98
N ASN A 663 2.58 -14.76 9.52
CA ASN A 663 1.78 -13.53 9.46
C ASN A 663 0.38 -13.71 10.08
N PRO A 664 0.28 -14.00 11.39
CA PRO A 664 -1.00 -14.27 12.05
C PRO A 664 -1.97 -13.08 12.01
N SER A 665 -1.45 -11.85 11.93
CA SER A 665 -2.26 -10.64 11.75
C SER A 665 -2.94 -10.58 10.38
N ILE A 666 -2.28 -11.05 9.31
CA ILE A 666 -2.89 -11.17 7.98
C ILE A 666 -3.99 -12.22 8.01
N VAL A 667 -3.73 -13.39 8.62
CA VAL A 667 -4.76 -14.42 8.84
C VAL A 667 -5.95 -13.83 9.58
N LYS A 668 -5.73 -13.07 10.65
CA LYS A 668 -6.81 -12.46 11.43
C LYS A 668 -7.60 -11.42 10.63
N GLN A 669 -6.93 -10.55 9.89
CA GLN A 669 -7.53 -9.41 9.20
C GLN A 669 -8.18 -9.78 7.87
N TYR A 670 -7.54 -10.66 7.08
CA TYR A 670 -7.94 -11.00 5.71
C TYR A 670 -8.45 -12.46 5.58
N ARG A 671 -8.94 -13.04 6.69
CA ARG A 671 -9.41 -14.43 6.73
C ARG A 671 -10.45 -14.75 5.67
N VAL A 672 -11.34 -13.81 5.37
CA VAL A 672 -12.47 -14.04 4.46
C VAL A 672 -11.95 -14.14 3.03
N GLU A 673 -11.06 -13.22 2.63
CA GLU A 673 -10.49 -13.22 1.28
C GLU A 673 -9.60 -14.44 1.08
N ILE A 674 -8.79 -14.79 2.09
CA ILE A 674 -7.98 -16.00 2.06
C ILE A 674 -8.89 -17.24 1.96
N SER A 675 -9.96 -17.32 2.75
CA SER A 675 -10.92 -18.43 2.67
C SER A 675 -11.54 -18.55 1.28
N GLU A 676 -11.93 -17.43 0.66
CA GLU A 676 -12.46 -17.40 -0.71
C GLU A 676 -11.44 -17.94 -1.71
N GLN A 677 -10.17 -17.54 -1.63
CA GLN A 677 -9.11 -18.08 -2.50
C GLN A 677 -8.85 -19.57 -2.25
N LEU A 678 -8.79 -20.00 -0.99
CA LEU A 678 -8.58 -21.41 -0.64
C LEU A 678 -9.76 -22.29 -1.05
N ASN A 679 -10.99 -21.79 -1.02
CA ASN A 679 -12.15 -22.52 -1.52
C ASN A 679 -12.07 -22.71 -3.04
N LEU A 680 -11.70 -21.66 -3.79
CA LEU A 680 -11.49 -21.78 -5.24
C LEU A 680 -10.39 -22.80 -5.56
N LEU A 681 -9.26 -22.74 -4.85
CA LEU A 681 -8.19 -23.74 -4.99
C LEU A 681 -8.66 -25.15 -4.62
N ALA A 682 -9.51 -25.30 -3.60
CA ALA A 682 -10.08 -26.58 -3.20
C ALA A 682 -10.94 -27.20 -4.31
N GLU A 683 -11.70 -26.41 -5.07
CA GLU A 683 -12.52 -26.91 -6.18
C GLU A 683 -11.69 -27.54 -7.29
N VAL A 684 -10.46 -27.03 -7.49
CA VAL A 684 -9.54 -27.51 -8.52
C VAL A 684 -8.67 -28.65 -8.00
N ILE A 685 -8.04 -28.47 -6.84
CA ILE A 685 -7.11 -29.45 -6.24
C ILE A 685 -7.84 -30.74 -5.86
N ASN A 686 -9.07 -30.69 -5.33
CA ASN A 686 -9.79 -31.92 -4.95
C ASN A 686 -10.21 -32.79 -6.15
N LYS A 687 -10.28 -32.21 -7.36
CA LYS A 687 -10.53 -32.94 -8.60
C LYS A 687 -9.25 -33.51 -9.21
N TYR A 688 -8.08 -33.16 -8.67
CA TYR A 688 -6.79 -33.62 -9.17
C TYR A 688 -6.49 -35.07 -8.72
N PRO A 689 -5.92 -35.94 -9.57
CA PRO A 689 -5.60 -37.32 -9.22
C PRO A 689 -4.48 -37.50 -8.18
N GLY A 690 -3.62 -36.49 -7.95
CA GLY A 690 -2.53 -36.57 -6.97
C GLY A 690 -3.03 -36.60 -5.51
N GLU A 691 -3.04 -37.79 -4.89
CA GLU A 691 -3.54 -37.98 -3.52
C GLU A 691 -2.70 -37.26 -2.45
N GLU A 692 -1.37 -37.23 -2.58
CA GLU A 692 -0.50 -36.53 -1.63
C GLU A 692 -0.70 -35.01 -1.68
N VAL A 693 -0.82 -34.43 -2.88
CA VAL A 693 -1.15 -33.01 -3.08
C VAL A 693 -2.49 -32.66 -2.44
N LYS A 694 -3.53 -33.49 -2.68
CA LYS A 694 -4.85 -33.30 -2.06
C LYS A 694 -4.76 -33.35 -0.54
N LYS A 695 -4.07 -34.35 0.00
CA LYS A 695 -3.89 -34.52 1.44
C LYS A 695 -3.14 -33.35 2.07
N LEU A 696 -2.05 -32.90 1.45
CA LEU A 696 -1.27 -31.75 1.90
C LEU A 696 -2.11 -30.46 1.88
N PHE A 697 -2.80 -30.19 0.76
CA PHE A 697 -3.66 -29.02 0.63
C PHE A 697 -4.81 -29.05 1.64
N ASN A 698 -5.48 -30.20 1.82
CA ASN A 698 -6.58 -30.34 2.76
C ASN A 698 -6.11 -30.17 4.21
N ASN A 699 -4.90 -30.64 4.55
CA ASN A 699 -4.30 -30.39 5.86
C ASN A 699 -4.00 -28.90 6.06
N PHE A 700 -3.37 -28.24 5.09
CA PHE A 700 -3.12 -26.80 5.11
C PHE A 700 -4.42 -25.98 5.25
N HIS A 701 -5.44 -26.30 4.46
CA HIS A 701 -6.74 -25.64 4.48
C HIS A 701 -7.43 -25.85 5.84
N LYS A 702 -7.34 -27.06 6.41
CA LYS A 702 -7.82 -27.36 7.76
C LYS A 702 -7.06 -26.55 8.81
N ASN A 703 -5.73 -26.53 8.78
CA ASN A 703 -4.89 -25.77 9.71
C ASN A 703 -5.24 -24.27 9.69
N PHE A 704 -5.47 -23.71 8.50
CA PHE A 704 -5.96 -22.34 8.35
C PHE A 704 -7.33 -22.14 9.01
N LYS A 705 -8.30 -23.02 8.75
CA LYS A 705 -9.64 -22.98 9.36
C LYS A 705 -9.58 -23.09 10.89
N ASP A 706 -8.73 -23.97 11.42
CA ASP A 706 -8.54 -24.14 12.86
C ASP A 706 -7.99 -22.86 13.50
N ARG A 707 -7.03 -22.18 12.85
CA ARG A 707 -6.52 -20.87 13.31
C ARG A 707 -7.59 -19.78 13.29
N VAL A 708 -8.38 -19.72 12.23
CA VAL A 708 -9.52 -18.80 12.13
C VAL A 708 -10.52 -19.07 13.26
N ALA A 709 -10.87 -20.34 13.49
CA ALA A 709 -11.77 -20.75 14.56
C ALA A 709 -11.26 -20.37 15.96
N VAL A 710 -9.95 -20.45 16.22
CA VAL A 710 -9.36 -19.96 17.49
C VAL A 710 -9.64 -18.47 17.69
N HIS A 711 -9.45 -17.65 16.65
CA HIS A 711 -9.72 -16.21 16.73
C HIS A 711 -11.20 -15.90 16.92
N ASP A 712 -12.07 -16.64 16.23
CA ASP A 712 -13.52 -16.47 16.31
C ASP A 712 -14.05 -16.89 17.68
N ASN A 713 -13.60 -18.04 18.19
CA ASN A 713 -13.93 -18.49 19.52
C ASN A 713 -13.43 -17.52 20.61
N ALA A 714 -12.27 -16.89 20.41
CA ALA A 714 -11.79 -15.86 21.33
C ALA A 714 -12.70 -14.63 21.35
N LEU A 715 -13.16 -14.14 20.18
CA LEU A 715 -14.10 -13.02 20.09
C LEU A 715 -15.47 -13.38 20.70
N ILE A 716 -15.98 -14.58 20.43
CA ILE A 716 -17.24 -15.08 20.98
C ILE A 716 -17.13 -15.23 22.51
N ALA A 717 -16.02 -15.76 23.03
CA ALA A 717 -15.79 -15.88 24.46
C ALA A 717 -15.70 -14.51 25.15
N LEU A 718 -15.05 -13.53 24.51
CA LEU A 718 -15.05 -12.14 24.98
C LEU A 718 -16.47 -11.56 25.00
N ALA A 719 -17.26 -11.82 23.95
CA ALA A 719 -18.65 -11.38 23.90
C ALA A 719 -19.49 -12.00 25.01
N LYS A 720 -19.33 -13.31 25.30
CA LYS A 720 -20.04 -13.98 26.41
C LYS A 720 -19.70 -13.39 27.78
N LYS A 721 -18.47 -12.91 27.98
CA LYS A 721 -18.04 -12.26 29.26
C LYS A 721 -18.53 -10.81 29.39
N GLY A 722 -18.91 -10.18 28.30
CA GLY A 722 -19.26 -8.76 28.26
C GLY A 722 -19.44 -8.29 26.83
N PRO A 723 -20.63 -8.47 26.23
CA PRO A 723 -20.83 -8.32 24.79
C PRO A 723 -20.68 -6.88 24.30
N ASN A 724 -20.81 -5.92 25.22
CA ASN A 724 -20.66 -4.49 24.98
C ASN A 724 -19.46 -3.90 25.76
N LYS A 725 -18.59 -4.74 26.34
CA LYS A 725 -17.43 -4.28 27.09
C LYS A 725 -16.34 -3.87 26.10
N TRP A 726 -15.86 -2.64 26.24
CA TRP A 726 -14.80 -2.10 25.38
C TRP A 726 -13.41 -2.56 25.83
N ASP A 727 -12.52 -2.75 24.86
CA ASP A 727 -11.09 -2.88 25.08
C ASP A 727 -10.42 -1.51 25.36
N ALA A 728 -9.09 -1.51 25.53
CA ALA A 728 -8.31 -0.29 25.76
C ALA A 728 -8.39 0.73 24.60
N SER A 729 -8.84 0.30 23.42
CA SER A 729 -9.03 1.12 22.23
C SER A 729 -10.49 1.54 22.03
N GLY A 730 -11.37 1.29 23.01
CA GLY A 730 -12.78 1.70 22.93
C GLY A 730 -13.64 0.82 22.03
N ARG A 731 -13.22 -0.41 21.71
CA ARG A 731 -13.91 -1.30 20.77
C ARG A 731 -14.44 -2.54 21.47
N ALA A 732 -15.67 -2.91 21.19
CA ALA A 732 -16.29 -4.15 21.67
C ALA A 732 -15.98 -5.32 20.71
N PRO A 733 -16.19 -6.58 21.12
CA PRO A 733 -15.93 -7.76 20.27
C PRO A 733 -16.62 -7.70 18.91
N LEU A 734 -17.85 -7.17 18.86
CA LEU A 734 -18.62 -7.01 17.62
C LEU A 734 -17.91 -6.10 16.60
N TYR A 735 -17.26 -5.02 17.04
CA TYR A 735 -16.54 -4.12 16.15
C TYR A 735 -15.41 -4.85 15.43
N HIS A 736 -14.64 -5.65 16.16
CA HIS A 736 -13.55 -6.44 15.59
C HIS A 736 -14.07 -7.48 14.59
N ALA A 737 -15.13 -8.22 14.95
CA ALA A 737 -15.75 -9.20 14.05
C ALA A 737 -16.21 -8.57 12.72
N LEU A 738 -16.74 -7.35 12.76
CA LEU A 738 -17.20 -6.61 11.58
C LEU A 738 -16.08 -6.11 10.66
N GLN A 739 -14.86 -5.93 11.17
CA GLN A 739 -13.69 -5.64 10.34
C GLN A 739 -13.28 -6.87 9.52
N TYR A 740 -13.53 -8.06 10.07
CA TYR A 740 -13.12 -9.32 9.45
C TYR A 740 -14.17 -9.88 8.50
N GLY A 741 -15.44 -9.55 8.68
CA GLY A 741 -16.52 -9.90 7.75
C GLY A 741 -17.01 -11.36 7.83
N ASP A 742 -16.69 -12.09 8.90
CA ASP A 742 -17.24 -13.44 9.13
C ASP A 742 -18.65 -13.36 9.73
N LEU A 743 -19.65 -13.65 8.89
CA LEU A 743 -21.06 -13.62 9.25
C LEU A 743 -21.40 -14.54 10.43
N SER A 744 -20.76 -15.71 10.53
CA SER A 744 -21.07 -16.69 11.57
C SER A 744 -20.67 -16.19 12.96
N THR A 745 -19.45 -15.66 13.08
CA THR A 745 -18.94 -15.02 14.30
C THR A 745 -19.73 -13.77 14.66
N ILE A 746 -20.05 -12.91 13.67
CA ILE A 746 -20.89 -11.72 13.90
C ILE A 746 -22.24 -12.12 14.49
N THR A 747 -22.88 -13.15 13.92
CA THR A 747 -24.18 -13.66 14.38
C THR A 747 -24.08 -14.20 15.80
N ALA A 748 -23.06 -15.00 16.11
CA ALA A 748 -22.86 -15.55 17.45
C ALA A 748 -22.63 -14.45 18.51
N ILE A 749 -21.88 -13.41 18.18
CA ILE A 749 -21.63 -12.26 19.07
C ILE A 749 -22.92 -11.46 19.32
N LEU A 750 -23.73 -11.24 18.28
CA LEU A 750 -25.04 -10.58 18.41
C LEU A 750 -26.01 -11.41 19.27
N GLN A 751 -26.05 -12.74 19.08
CA GLN A 751 -26.82 -13.66 19.92
C GLN A 751 -26.35 -13.66 21.38
N ALA A 752 -25.08 -13.37 21.65
CA ALA A 752 -24.55 -13.17 22.99
C ALA A 752 -24.98 -11.83 23.63
N GLY A 753 -25.83 -11.03 22.98
CA GLY A 753 -26.36 -9.77 23.51
C GLY A 753 -25.55 -8.53 23.13
N ALA A 754 -24.70 -8.60 22.10
CA ALA A 754 -23.98 -7.43 21.60
C ALA A 754 -24.97 -6.44 20.98
N ASN A 755 -24.86 -5.18 21.40
CA ASN A 755 -25.62 -4.08 20.86
C ASN A 755 -24.80 -3.42 19.75
N PRO A 756 -25.23 -3.47 18.47
CA PRO A 756 -24.51 -2.86 17.36
C PRO A 756 -24.23 -1.37 17.57
N ASN A 757 -25.14 -0.64 18.22
CA ASN A 757 -24.99 0.80 18.49
C ASN A 757 -24.06 1.09 19.70
N LYS A 758 -23.49 0.07 20.36
CA LYS A 758 -22.50 0.21 21.44
C LYS A 758 -21.17 -0.48 21.11
N ALA A 759 -21.00 -0.94 19.88
CA ALA A 759 -19.82 -1.71 19.49
C ALA A 759 -18.53 -0.87 19.48
N CYS A 760 -18.65 0.44 19.33
CA CYS A 760 -17.58 1.41 19.49
C CYS A 760 -17.95 2.42 20.58
N LYS A 761 -16.96 2.92 21.29
CA LYS A 761 -17.11 3.98 22.30
C LYS A 761 -17.21 5.38 21.68
N TYR A 762 -16.66 5.54 20.48
CA TYR A 762 -16.46 6.83 19.85
C TYR A 762 -17.46 7.04 18.73
N ASP A 763 -18.16 8.19 18.76
CA ASP A 763 -19.26 8.50 17.83
C ASP A 763 -18.84 8.63 16.35
N PHE A 764 -17.53 8.74 16.07
CA PHE A 764 -16.99 8.81 14.70
C PHE A 764 -16.60 7.43 14.13
N GLU A 765 -16.48 6.39 14.96
CA GLU A 765 -16.23 5.03 14.49
C GLU A 765 -17.57 4.38 14.13
N THR A 766 -17.69 3.82 12.93
CA THR A 766 -18.91 3.14 12.50
C THR A 766 -18.77 1.63 12.51
N ILE A 767 -19.87 0.96 12.84
CA ILE A 767 -20.01 -0.48 12.64
C ILE A 767 -20.31 -0.85 11.19
N PHE A 768 -20.76 0.11 10.38
CA PHE A 768 -20.95 -0.08 8.95
C PHE A 768 -19.59 0.05 8.26
N THR A 769 -18.74 -0.95 8.48
CA THR A 769 -17.44 -1.09 7.83
C THR A 769 -17.66 -1.36 6.35
N ARG A 770 -16.60 -1.21 5.54
CA ARG A 770 -16.62 -1.61 4.12
C ARG A 770 -17.22 -3.01 3.91
N ARG A 771 -16.88 -3.98 4.77
CA ARG A 771 -17.41 -5.36 4.68
C ARG A 771 -18.92 -5.43 4.83
N VAL A 772 -19.53 -4.55 5.62
CA VAL A 772 -20.98 -4.45 5.78
C VAL A 772 -21.65 -3.91 4.53
N PHE A 773 -21.03 -2.95 3.85
CA PHE A 773 -21.54 -2.40 2.58
C PHE A 773 -21.40 -3.38 1.41
N GLU A 774 -20.34 -4.20 1.42
CA GLU A 774 -20.07 -5.22 0.39
C GLU A 774 -20.94 -6.47 0.52
N LYS A 775 -21.30 -6.87 1.75
CA LYS A 775 -22.04 -8.12 2.04
C LYS A 775 -23.42 -7.82 2.63
N PRO A 776 -24.50 -7.81 1.82
CA PRO A 776 -25.86 -7.53 2.27
C PRO A 776 -26.32 -8.44 3.42
N GLU A 777 -25.82 -9.67 3.51
CA GLU A 777 -26.10 -10.63 4.58
C GLU A 777 -25.68 -10.08 5.96
N ILE A 778 -24.50 -9.45 6.03
CA ILE A 778 -23.99 -8.86 7.27
C ILE A 778 -24.84 -7.65 7.64
N ALA A 779 -25.14 -6.79 6.66
CA ALA A 779 -26.02 -5.63 6.85
C ALA A 779 -27.39 -6.07 7.40
N ARG A 780 -28.02 -7.08 6.78
CA ARG A 780 -29.29 -7.67 7.23
C ARG A 780 -29.24 -8.07 8.70
N VAL A 781 -28.24 -8.85 9.08
CA VAL A 781 -28.12 -9.35 10.46
C VAL A 781 -27.94 -8.20 11.45
N LEU A 782 -27.13 -7.19 11.13
CA LEU A 782 -26.94 -6.00 11.98
C LEU A 782 -28.23 -5.19 12.13
N LEU A 783 -28.93 -4.92 11.02
CA LEU A 783 -30.17 -4.15 10.99
C LEU A 783 -31.28 -4.86 11.77
N ALA A 784 -31.40 -6.19 11.63
CA ALA A 784 -32.33 -7.00 12.43
C ALA A 784 -32.01 -6.97 13.95
N HIS A 785 -30.76 -6.68 14.32
CA HIS A 785 -30.34 -6.45 15.71
C HIS A 785 -30.38 -4.98 16.13
N GLY A 786 -30.97 -4.10 15.31
CA GLY A 786 -31.23 -2.70 15.64
C GLY A 786 -30.07 -1.75 15.37
N ALA A 787 -29.08 -2.15 14.55
CA ALA A 787 -28.06 -1.22 14.05
C ALA A 787 -28.74 -0.02 13.36
N ASN A 788 -28.37 1.20 13.72
CA ASN A 788 -29.01 2.40 13.19
C ASN A 788 -28.20 3.02 12.03
N PRO A 789 -28.63 2.88 10.75
CA PRO A 789 -27.96 3.48 9.60
C PRO A 789 -28.32 4.96 9.36
N PHE A 790 -29.24 5.54 10.15
CA PHE A 790 -29.82 6.88 9.95
C PHE A 790 -29.27 7.91 10.95
N ASN A 791 -27.94 8.07 11.04
CA ASN A 791 -27.30 8.98 12.02
C ASN A 791 -27.20 10.45 11.52
N GLU A 792 -26.84 11.36 12.45
CA GLU A 792 -26.67 12.82 12.23
C GLU A 792 -25.28 13.23 11.69
N ALA A 793 -24.40 12.27 11.39
CA ALA A 793 -23.12 12.61 10.78
C ALA A 793 -23.37 13.37 9.45
N THR A 794 -22.45 14.25 9.08
CA THR A 794 -22.54 15.18 7.93
C THR A 794 -22.94 14.52 6.59
N THR A 795 -22.96 13.18 6.51
CA THR A 795 -23.77 12.41 5.55
C THR A 795 -24.17 11.06 6.17
N SER A 796 -25.47 10.79 6.36
CA SER A 796 -25.99 9.52 6.90
C SER A 796 -25.55 8.30 6.08
N TYR A 797 -25.24 7.15 6.71
CA TYR A 797 -24.81 5.93 6.00
C TYR A 797 -25.84 5.41 5.00
N PHE A 798 -27.13 5.56 5.34
CA PHE A 798 -28.22 5.30 4.41
C PHE A 798 -28.13 6.20 3.16
N MET A 799 -27.86 7.50 3.35
CA MET A 799 -27.77 8.45 2.24
C MET A 799 -26.55 8.17 1.36
N VAL A 800 -25.38 7.92 1.97
CA VAL A 800 -24.14 7.61 1.24
C VAL A 800 -24.29 6.32 0.41
N SER A 801 -25.12 5.38 0.86
CA SER A 801 -25.33 4.12 0.13
C SER A 801 -25.95 4.29 -1.26
N PHE A 802 -26.71 5.38 -1.49
CA PHE A 802 -27.34 5.69 -2.77
C PHE A 802 -26.77 6.94 -3.45
N LEU A 803 -26.42 7.98 -2.70
CA LEU A 803 -25.93 9.27 -3.22
C LEU A 803 -24.41 9.45 -3.08
N GLY A 804 -23.74 8.51 -2.42
CA GLY A 804 -22.29 8.55 -2.28
C GLY A 804 -21.60 8.53 -3.63
N ASN A 805 -20.34 8.97 -3.64
CA ASN A 805 -19.49 8.80 -4.80
C ASN A 805 -19.53 7.32 -5.24
N ARG A 806 -19.87 7.03 -6.50
CA ARG A 806 -20.00 5.67 -7.06
C ARG A 806 -18.74 4.82 -6.90
N ASP A 807 -17.63 5.51 -6.70
CA ASP A 807 -16.29 4.99 -6.47
C ASP A 807 -15.96 4.71 -4.99
N SER A 808 -16.79 5.19 -4.06
CA SER A 808 -16.63 5.02 -2.62
C SER A 808 -16.99 3.60 -2.18
N SER A 809 -16.24 3.06 -1.22
CA SER A 809 -16.58 1.79 -0.54
C SER A 809 -17.89 1.83 0.24
N TYR A 810 -18.47 3.02 0.41
CA TYR A 810 -19.72 3.26 1.12
C TYR A 810 -20.92 3.44 0.17
N PHE A 811 -20.70 3.51 -1.15
CA PHE A 811 -21.78 3.48 -2.14
C PHE A 811 -22.19 2.03 -2.38
N SER A 812 -23.41 1.67 -1.96
CA SER A 812 -23.96 0.33 -2.10
C SER A 812 -25.49 0.43 -2.10
N PRO A 813 -26.13 0.49 -3.28
CA PRO A 813 -27.58 0.49 -3.37
C PRO A 813 -28.22 -0.73 -2.68
N LYS A 814 -27.51 -1.86 -2.64
CA LYS A 814 -27.92 -3.04 -1.87
C LYS A 814 -28.09 -2.71 -0.39
N PHE A 815 -27.08 -2.09 0.24
CA PHE A 815 -27.16 -1.69 1.64
C PHE A 815 -28.32 -0.71 1.89
N GLY A 816 -28.52 0.25 0.98
CA GLY A 816 -29.64 1.20 1.07
C GLY A 816 -31.00 0.51 1.04
N ILE A 817 -31.19 -0.43 0.12
CA ILE A 817 -32.41 -1.27 0.04
C ILE A 817 -32.58 -2.09 1.33
N GLU A 818 -31.50 -2.67 1.86
CA GLU A 818 -31.53 -3.42 3.11
C GLU A 818 -31.97 -2.56 4.31
N CYS A 819 -31.55 -1.30 4.36
CA CYS A 819 -32.00 -0.35 5.38
C CYS A 819 -33.52 -0.09 5.30
N LEU A 820 -34.06 0.06 4.09
CA LEU A 820 -35.49 0.29 3.88
C LEU A 820 -36.32 -0.96 4.19
N LEU A 821 -35.84 -2.14 3.78
CA LEU A 821 -36.45 -3.42 4.15
C LEU A 821 -36.50 -3.61 5.65
N ALA A 822 -35.40 -3.30 6.35
CA ALA A 822 -35.35 -3.37 7.80
C ALA A 822 -36.26 -2.34 8.47
N LEU A 823 -36.50 -1.17 7.87
CA LEU A 823 -37.43 -0.18 8.39
C LEU A 823 -38.90 -0.57 8.17
N ALA A 824 -39.18 -1.24 7.05
CA ALA A 824 -40.52 -1.72 6.70
C ALA A 824 -40.95 -2.97 7.49
N ASP A 825 -39.99 -3.73 8.03
CA ASP A 825 -40.27 -4.89 8.87
C ASP A 825 -41.02 -4.48 10.16
N PRO A 826 -42.23 -5.02 10.42
CA PRO A 826 -42.97 -4.76 11.64
C PRO A 826 -42.21 -5.11 12.93
N ASN A 827 -41.27 -6.04 12.86
CA ASN A 827 -40.45 -6.49 13.99
C ASN A 827 -39.09 -5.75 14.08
N SER A 828 -38.91 -4.68 13.30
CA SER A 828 -37.67 -3.92 13.29
C SER A 828 -37.29 -3.42 14.68
N LYS A 829 -36.03 -3.65 15.05
CA LYS A 829 -35.44 -3.07 16.28
C LYS A 829 -34.91 -1.64 16.05
N ILE A 830 -34.98 -1.14 14.81
CA ILE A 830 -34.57 0.23 14.49
C ILE A 830 -35.68 1.18 14.94
N GLN A 831 -35.34 2.18 15.75
CA GLN A 831 -36.33 3.15 16.22
C GLN A 831 -36.85 3.98 15.04
N ARG A 832 -38.17 4.13 14.92
CA ARG A 832 -38.79 4.96 13.87
C ARG A 832 -38.37 6.43 13.92
N SER A 833 -38.01 6.94 15.09
CA SER A 833 -37.43 8.29 15.23
C SER A 833 -36.06 8.44 14.54
N ALA A 834 -35.36 7.34 14.22
CA ALA A 834 -34.04 7.41 13.58
C ALA A 834 -34.09 8.12 12.21
N VAL A 835 -35.17 7.97 11.46
CA VAL A 835 -35.30 8.60 10.13
C VAL A 835 -35.48 10.12 10.20
N THR A 836 -35.87 10.68 11.36
CA THR A 836 -36.05 12.14 11.50
C THR A 836 -34.72 12.90 11.44
N LYS A 837 -33.60 12.19 11.66
CA LYS A 837 -32.23 12.71 11.57
C LYS A 837 -31.78 13.06 10.15
N ILE A 838 -32.41 12.45 9.13
CA ILE A 838 -32.10 12.77 7.73
C ILE A 838 -32.87 14.02 7.32
N ALA A 839 -32.20 14.99 6.69
CA ALA A 839 -32.86 16.22 6.24
C ALA A 839 -33.93 15.92 5.17
N GLU A 840 -35.03 16.69 5.17
CA GLU A 840 -36.09 16.54 4.15
C GLU A 840 -35.54 16.79 2.74
N SER A 841 -34.66 17.78 2.59
CA SER A 841 -33.96 18.08 1.33
C SER A 841 -33.16 16.88 0.81
N GLN A 842 -32.49 16.13 1.69
CA GLN A 842 -31.72 14.95 1.33
C GLN A 842 -32.63 13.81 0.84
N ILE A 843 -33.77 13.59 1.48
CA ILE A 843 -34.73 12.57 1.04
C ILE A 843 -35.31 12.92 -0.33
N LEU A 844 -35.62 14.21 -0.58
CA LEU A 844 -36.10 14.70 -1.86
C LEU A 844 -35.05 14.57 -2.97
N GLU A 845 -33.78 14.89 -2.65
CA GLU A 845 -32.64 14.68 -3.55
C GLU A 845 -32.49 13.20 -3.93
N LEU A 846 -32.60 12.31 -2.94
CA LEU A 846 -32.54 10.87 -3.16
C LEU A 846 -33.68 10.37 -4.06
N LYS A 847 -34.92 10.82 -3.82
CA LYS A 847 -36.05 10.48 -4.70
C LYS A 847 -35.77 10.88 -6.15
N LYS A 848 -35.36 12.14 -6.37
CA LYS A 848 -35.01 12.65 -7.71
C LYS A 848 -33.91 11.83 -8.38
N PHE A 849 -32.91 11.41 -7.61
CA PHE A 849 -31.81 10.60 -8.14
C PHE A 849 -32.24 9.18 -8.52
N LEU A 850 -33.19 8.59 -7.80
CA LEU A 850 -33.68 7.23 -8.02
C LEU A 850 -34.85 7.12 -9.01
N GLU A 851 -35.28 8.23 -9.62
CA GLU A 851 -36.23 8.23 -10.75
C GLU A 851 -35.67 7.48 -11.98
N ASP A 852 -34.34 7.43 -12.13
CA ASP A 852 -33.68 6.66 -13.17
C ASP A 852 -33.43 5.21 -12.73
N ASN A 853 -34.10 4.26 -13.40
CA ASN A 853 -33.97 2.83 -13.16
C ASN A 853 -32.56 2.28 -13.44
N SER A 854 -31.69 3.02 -14.13
CA SER A 854 -30.34 2.59 -14.50
C SER A 854 -29.48 2.17 -13.30
N ILE A 855 -29.74 2.73 -12.12
CA ILE A 855 -29.03 2.38 -10.88
C ILE A 855 -29.28 0.92 -10.48
N TYR A 856 -30.51 0.46 -10.59
CA TYR A 856 -30.85 -0.91 -10.18
C TYR A 856 -30.24 -1.92 -11.17
N GLU A 857 -30.30 -1.62 -12.46
CA GLU A 857 -29.72 -2.47 -13.50
C GLU A 857 -28.19 -2.53 -13.44
N GLN A 858 -27.54 -1.40 -13.12
CA GLN A 858 -26.09 -1.29 -13.10
C GLN A 858 -25.46 -1.87 -11.83
N TYR A 859 -26.10 -1.71 -10.67
CA TYR A 859 -25.47 -1.98 -9.36
C TYR A 859 -26.08 -3.15 -8.58
N LEU A 860 -27.23 -3.69 -9.01
CA LEU A 860 -27.77 -4.92 -8.42
C LEU A 860 -27.47 -6.11 -9.31
N ASP A 861 -26.75 -7.09 -8.76
CA ASP A 861 -26.61 -8.39 -9.42
C ASP A 861 -27.90 -9.21 -9.33
N ARG A 862 -28.05 -10.15 -10.25
CA ARG A 862 -29.24 -10.99 -10.36
C ARG A 862 -29.56 -11.76 -9.06
N PRO A 863 -28.59 -12.42 -8.39
CA PRO A 863 -28.88 -13.08 -7.11
C PRO A 863 -29.48 -12.14 -6.06
N TYR A 864 -28.97 -10.92 -5.94
CA TYR A 864 -29.50 -9.96 -4.99
C TYR A 864 -30.90 -9.45 -5.37
N ILE A 865 -31.16 -9.21 -6.67
CA ILE A 865 -32.49 -8.78 -7.14
C ILE A 865 -33.56 -9.80 -6.74
N GLU A 866 -33.30 -11.09 -6.96
CA GLU A 866 -34.23 -12.17 -6.62
C GLU A 866 -34.50 -12.23 -5.10
N ILE A 867 -33.44 -12.07 -4.28
CA ILE A 867 -33.56 -12.03 -2.82
C ILE A 867 -34.38 -10.82 -2.34
N ALA A 868 -34.08 -9.63 -2.87
CA ALA A 868 -34.75 -8.39 -2.49
C ALA A 868 -36.23 -8.42 -2.89
N ALA A 869 -36.53 -8.80 -4.14
CA ALA A 869 -37.90 -8.89 -4.65
C ALA A 869 -38.74 -9.89 -3.83
N LYS A 870 -38.19 -11.07 -3.51
CA LYS A 870 -38.87 -12.04 -2.65
C LYS A 870 -39.25 -11.47 -1.29
N ARG A 871 -38.32 -10.76 -0.64
CA ARG A 871 -38.58 -10.15 0.67
C ARG A 871 -39.59 -9.00 0.60
N ILE A 872 -39.56 -8.21 -0.47
CA ILE A 872 -40.57 -7.17 -0.70
C ILE A 872 -41.95 -7.81 -0.89
N SER A 873 -42.05 -8.86 -1.70
CA SER A 873 -43.28 -9.62 -1.90
C SER A 873 -43.84 -10.17 -0.60
N GLU A 874 -43.00 -10.73 0.27
CA GLU A 874 -43.39 -11.22 1.59
C GLU A 874 -43.88 -10.10 2.52
N LEU A 875 -43.16 -8.97 2.57
CA LEU A 875 -43.51 -7.81 3.42
C LEU A 875 -44.79 -7.10 2.95
N THR A 876 -44.97 -6.97 1.64
CA THR A 876 -46.08 -6.21 1.03
C THR A 876 -47.28 -7.09 0.65
N LYS A 877 -47.15 -8.42 0.74
CA LYS A 877 -48.13 -9.42 0.29
C LYS A 877 -48.48 -9.30 -1.20
N ILE A 878 -47.50 -8.90 -2.02
CA ILE A 878 -47.61 -8.83 -3.48
C ILE A 878 -46.96 -10.09 -4.07
N PRO A 879 -47.55 -10.76 -5.09
CA PRO A 879 -46.91 -11.91 -5.75
C PRO A 879 -45.49 -11.58 -6.25
N LEU A 880 -44.56 -12.55 -6.14
CA LEU A 880 -43.20 -12.41 -6.65
C LEU A 880 -43.21 -12.39 -8.19
N PRO A 881 -42.74 -11.33 -8.85
CA PRO A 881 -42.69 -11.31 -10.31
C PRO A 881 -41.68 -12.32 -10.87
N GLU A 882 -42.02 -12.91 -12.02
CA GLU A 882 -41.18 -13.92 -12.67
C GLU A 882 -40.01 -13.30 -13.46
N SER A 883 -40.22 -12.12 -14.06
CA SER A 883 -39.20 -11.46 -14.88
C SER A 883 -38.27 -10.57 -14.04
N LYS A 884 -36.99 -10.48 -14.45
CA LYS A 884 -35.99 -9.62 -13.79
C LYS A 884 -36.41 -8.14 -13.84
N GLU A 885 -37.00 -7.70 -14.95
CA GLU A 885 -37.44 -6.32 -15.15
C GLU A 885 -38.57 -5.96 -14.19
N ASP A 886 -39.56 -6.85 -14.03
CA ASP A 886 -40.65 -6.66 -13.08
C ASP A 886 -40.18 -6.71 -11.63
N GLN A 887 -39.18 -7.52 -11.32
CA GLN A 887 -38.52 -7.54 -10.01
C GLN A 887 -37.81 -6.21 -9.70
N ILE A 888 -37.11 -5.63 -10.69
CA ILE A 888 -36.49 -4.30 -10.55
C ILE A 888 -37.57 -3.23 -10.34
N ASN A 889 -38.66 -3.27 -11.11
CA ASN A 889 -39.78 -2.34 -10.98
C ASN A 889 -40.44 -2.44 -9.58
N LEU A 890 -40.58 -3.66 -9.05
CA LEU A 890 -41.08 -3.89 -7.70
C LEU A 890 -40.14 -3.27 -6.64
N ILE A 891 -38.82 -3.45 -6.80
CA ILE A 891 -37.81 -2.86 -5.92
C ILE A 891 -37.90 -1.33 -5.96
N ASN A 892 -37.94 -0.73 -7.15
CA ASN A 892 -37.99 0.73 -7.27
C ASN A 892 -39.26 1.30 -6.62
N LYS A 893 -40.43 0.71 -6.92
CA LYS A 893 -41.70 1.13 -6.32
C LYS A 893 -41.68 1.03 -4.79
N PHE A 894 -41.08 -0.03 -4.24
CA PHE A 894 -40.91 -0.18 -2.80
C PHE A 894 -40.00 0.89 -2.20
N VAL A 895 -38.88 1.19 -2.85
CA VAL A 895 -37.95 2.23 -2.41
C VAL A 895 -38.64 3.59 -2.39
N ASP A 896 -39.32 3.95 -3.48
CA ASP A 896 -40.04 5.22 -3.59
C ASP A 896 -41.10 5.40 -2.51
N GLN A 897 -41.93 4.36 -2.30
CA GLN A 897 -42.95 4.35 -1.25
C GLN A 897 -42.34 4.43 0.16
N SER A 898 -41.17 3.82 0.38
CA SER A 898 -40.48 3.89 1.66
C SER A 898 -39.95 5.29 1.95
N LEU A 899 -39.42 5.99 0.94
CA LEU A 899 -38.99 7.38 1.06
C LEU A 899 -40.16 8.32 1.35
N ASP A 900 -41.33 8.10 0.74
CA ASP A 900 -42.56 8.83 1.07
C ASP A 900 -42.99 8.64 2.52
N ASN A 901 -42.88 7.41 3.02
CA ASN A 901 -43.19 7.10 4.42
C ASN A 901 -42.22 7.81 5.37
N MET A 902 -40.92 7.91 5.01
CA MET A 902 -39.95 8.69 5.79
C MET A 902 -40.31 10.18 5.83
N LEU A 903 -40.70 10.77 4.70
CA LEU A 903 -41.16 12.17 4.64
C LEU A 903 -42.40 12.41 5.50
N LYS A 904 -43.39 11.51 5.44
CA LYS A 904 -44.60 11.57 6.28
C LYS A 904 -44.28 11.45 7.76
N ALA A 905 -43.41 10.51 8.14
CA ALA A 905 -42.98 10.33 9.53
C ALA A 905 -42.33 11.60 10.09
N LYS A 906 -41.51 12.29 9.29
CA LYS A 906 -40.90 13.57 9.67
C LYS A 906 -41.96 14.65 9.92
N LYS A 907 -42.92 14.83 9.01
CA LYS A 907 -44.02 15.81 9.16
C LYS A 907 -44.89 15.53 10.39
N SER A 908 -45.16 14.26 10.69
CA SER A 908 -45.93 13.86 11.88
C SER A 908 -45.21 14.17 13.19
N PHE A 909 -43.87 14.11 13.22
CA PHE A 909 -43.08 14.44 14.41
C PHE A 909 -43.00 15.95 14.67
N PHE A 910 -42.95 16.77 13.61
CA PHE A 910 -42.94 18.24 13.72
C PHE A 910 -44.33 18.84 13.99
N ASN A 911 -45.41 18.17 13.61
CA ASN A 911 -46.78 18.63 13.90
C ASN A 911 -47.25 18.38 15.35
N VAL A 912 -46.47 17.66 16.16
CA VAL A 912 -46.81 17.39 17.59
C VAL A 912 -46.38 18.53 18.51
N SER A 913 -45.63 19.54 18.04
CA SER A 913 -45.28 20.72 18.85
C SER A 913 -46.26 21.89 18.77
N SER A 914 -47.41 21.75 18.11
CA SER A 914 -48.42 22.82 18.01
C SER A 914 -49.84 22.30 17.90
N SER A 915 -50.36 21.72 18.97
CA SER A 915 -51.77 21.76 19.43
C SER A 915 -52.01 20.58 20.37
N GLY A 916 -52.41 20.88 21.61
CA GLY A 916 -52.63 19.87 22.64
C GLY A 916 -53.83 19.00 22.31
N PHE A 917 -53.66 17.68 22.40
CA PHE A 917 -54.66 16.71 22.84
C PHE A 917 -53.96 15.36 23.04
N PHE A 918 -53.57 15.05 24.28
CA PHE A 918 -53.75 13.72 24.85
C PHE A 918 -53.81 13.85 26.38
N HIS A 919 -54.92 13.39 26.92
CA HIS A 919 -55.20 13.31 28.34
C HIS A 919 -54.09 12.58 29.10
N THR A 920 -53.81 13.10 30.29
CA THR A 920 -52.97 12.52 31.33
C THR A 920 -53.36 11.08 31.68
N SER A 921 -52.37 10.19 31.76
CA SER A 921 -52.28 9.29 32.91
C SER A 921 -50.83 9.27 33.41
N LYS A 922 -50.61 9.93 34.55
CA LYS A 922 -49.39 9.82 35.35
C LYS A 922 -49.37 8.42 35.98
N LYS A 923 -48.33 7.64 35.73
CA LYS A 923 -47.72 6.75 36.72
C LYS A 923 -46.21 6.73 36.52
N SER A 924 -45.51 7.34 37.47
CA SER A 924 -44.07 7.22 37.68
C SER A 924 -43.72 5.79 38.14
N PRO A 925 -42.62 5.19 37.68
CA PRO A 925 -41.99 4.09 38.40
C PRO A 925 -41.20 4.68 39.57
N LYS A 926 -41.54 4.26 40.78
CA LYS A 926 -40.78 4.54 42.00
C LYS A 926 -39.38 3.94 41.88
N GLU A 927 -38.42 4.68 42.40
CA GLU A 927 -37.12 4.18 42.84
C GLU A 927 -37.33 2.97 43.76
N GLU A 928 -36.82 1.80 43.35
CA GLU A 928 -36.67 0.66 44.24
C GLU A 928 -35.34 0.82 44.99
N HIS A 929 -35.48 1.02 46.30
CA HIS A 929 -34.43 0.99 47.28
C HIS A 929 -33.65 -0.33 47.23
N ALA A 930 -32.32 -0.20 47.31
CA ALA A 930 -31.43 -1.29 47.69
C ALA A 930 -31.84 -1.83 49.09
N PRO A 931 -31.93 -3.15 49.29
CA PRO A 931 -31.97 -3.70 50.63
C PRO A 931 -30.56 -3.74 51.20
N GLU A 932 -30.39 -3.05 52.33
CA GLU A 932 -29.32 -3.28 53.30
C GLU A 932 -29.34 -4.76 53.71
N VAL A 933 -28.20 -5.44 53.52
CA VAL A 933 -27.91 -6.69 54.22
C VAL A 933 -26.67 -6.41 55.04
N SER A 934 -26.90 -6.07 56.30
CA SER A 934 -25.89 -5.95 57.35
C SER A 934 -26.16 -7.02 58.41
N GLN A 935 -25.07 -7.66 58.83
CA GLN A 935 -24.89 -8.47 60.04
C GLN A 935 -25.18 -9.97 59.92
N GLU A 936 -24.13 -10.80 59.82
CA GLU A 936 -23.23 -11.27 60.91
C GLU A 936 -23.91 -12.40 61.71
N ILE A 937 -23.33 -13.50 62.17
CA ILE A 937 -22.00 -14.15 62.23
C ILE A 937 -22.31 -15.61 62.69
N GLN A 938 -21.35 -16.53 62.51
CA GLN A 938 -21.13 -17.83 63.20
C GLN A 938 -21.66 -19.05 62.43
N SER A 939 -20.87 -20.07 62.10
CA SER A 939 -19.76 -20.63 62.89
C SER A 939 -18.78 -21.48 62.05
N LYS A 940 -17.46 -21.21 62.27
CA LYS A 940 -16.28 -22.10 62.46
C LYS A 940 -16.09 -23.30 61.51
N MET A 941 -14.95 -23.54 60.86
CA MET A 941 -13.53 -23.19 61.13
C MET A 941 -12.79 -22.80 59.86
#